data_AF-A0A927IHI8-F1
#
_entry.id   AF-A0A927IHI8-F1
#
_cell.length_a   1.000
_cell.length_b   1.000
_cell.length_c   1.000
_cell.angle_alpha   90.00
_cell.angle_beta   90.00
_cell.angle_gamma   90.00
#
_symmetry.space_group_name_H-M   'P 1'
#
loop_
_entity.id
_entity.type
_entity.pdbx_description
1 polymer ?
#
loop_
_entity_poly.entity_id
_entity_poly.type
_entity_poly.pdbx_seq_one_letter_code
_entity_poly.pdbx_strand_id
1 'polypeptide(L)'
;MEAANERGELPSEYALAEEELARMGMVKALKAFWTGTKDETVDSVSRRAGERDSLVSVKQSIEEYINKVDWRINANANVGYSHAGLINQSAGKLIANYWLDQVYSEEEGEAHRNADYHIHDLDSLSGYCAGWSLRVLLDEGFNGVSGRVSSRPANHFNEALGQMANFLGILQSEWAGAQAFSSFDTYLAPLLFKDQLSFGETKKAIRRFVYNLNVPARWGQSPFTNITLDFTPPQDLAGQQPSRNYRHLLEGVEDAALEALARERGVERLTDLRYKHFQKEMEMIDIAYYEVMTEGDSQEQPFTFPIPTVNITEDFDWESPAAEALFDNTAKVGNSYFQNFLGSQWMYDEEGNKVPNPDAYQPNAVRSMCCRLQLDLRELLKRGNGLFGSAEMTGSIGVVTINLARLGYKFQGDWDGLKAEVLRLMELAKSTLEKKRGFIQSLFDRGLFPYSKRYLGHFRNHFSTIGVNGLNEMLRNYSEDRYDIATETGIKMSIDLLDMIRERMKVFQEETGNLYNLEATPAEGTTYRFAKEDKKRFAGIVQAGSGENIYYTNSSQLPAGYTDDPFYALEKQDALQSKYTGGTVLHLYMDERLENGRSCKSFVKTALSNFRLPYLTVTPVFSVCEDHGYLNGEQPCCPQCGQDTQVWTRVMGYHRPVSSFNRGKKGEHGERKHFSLKANPHLPLFE
;
A
#
# COMPACT_ATOMS: atom_id res chain seq x y z
N MET A 1 -42.09 -17.31 -39.70
CA MET A 1 -41.05 -16.28 -39.46
C MET A 1 -39.67 -16.90 -39.32
N GLU A 2 -39.47 -17.98 -38.57
CA GLU A 2 -38.15 -18.63 -38.45
C GLU A 2 -37.61 -19.20 -39.77
N ALA A 3 -38.47 -19.69 -40.67
CA ALA A 3 -38.03 -20.25 -41.96
C ALA A 3 -37.58 -19.22 -43.02
N ALA A 4 -37.85 -17.92 -42.82
CA ALA A 4 -37.43 -16.85 -43.75
C ALA A 4 -36.03 -16.29 -43.42
N ASN A 5 -35.63 -16.35 -42.14
CA ASN A 5 -34.34 -15.86 -41.69
C ASN A 5 -33.16 -16.68 -42.23
N GLU A 6 -33.33 -17.97 -42.48
CA GLU A 6 -32.24 -18.84 -42.99
C GLU A 6 -31.97 -18.68 -44.50
N ARG A 7 -32.87 -18.04 -45.27
CA ARG A 7 -32.72 -17.87 -46.73
C ARG A 7 -32.37 -16.44 -47.16
N GLY A 8 -32.33 -15.49 -46.23
CA GLY A 8 -31.98 -14.09 -46.53
C GLY A 8 -33.00 -13.34 -47.40
N GLU A 9 -34.25 -13.80 -47.46
CA GLU A 9 -35.33 -13.15 -48.20
C GLU A 9 -36.24 -12.36 -47.25
N LEU A 10 -36.53 -11.11 -47.59
CA LEU A 10 -37.39 -10.21 -46.81
C LEU A 10 -38.88 -10.61 -46.93
N PRO A 11 -39.69 -10.50 -45.85
CA PRO A 11 -41.13 -10.74 -45.93
C PRO A 11 -41.82 -9.81 -46.93
N SER A 12 -42.82 -10.32 -47.66
CA SER A 12 -43.51 -9.62 -48.77
C SER A 12 -44.22 -8.32 -48.36
N GLU A 13 -44.48 -8.13 -47.07
CA GLU A 13 -45.08 -6.94 -46.46
C GLU A 13 -44.14 -5.71 -46.46
N TYR A 14 -42.84 -5.88 -46.74
CA TYR A 14 -41.86 -4.78 -46.78
C TYR A 14 -41.29 -4.50 -48.18
N ALA A 15 -41.81 -5.13 -49.23
CA ALA A 15 -41.35 -4.94 -50.61
C ALA A 15 -41.39 -3.45 -51.05
N LEU A 16 -42.37 -2.69 -50.55
CA LEU A 16 -42.52 -1.25 -50.79
C LEU A 16 -41.41 -0.41 -50.15
N ALA A 17 -40.90 -0.82 -48.98
CA ALA A 17 -39.80 -0.13 -48.31
C ALA A 17 -38.46 -0.42 -49.01
N GLU A 18 -38.27 -1.64 -49.52
CA GLU A 18 -37.08 -2.02 -50.29
C GLU A 18 -37.02 -1.28 -51.63
N GLU A 19 -38.15 -1.08 -52.31
CA GLU A 19 -38.21 -0.38 -53.59
C GLU A 19 -37.85 1.11 -53.47
N GLU A 20 -38.30 1.79 -52.41
CA GLU A 20 -37.93 3.19 -52.17
C GLU A 20 -36.49 3.37 -51.67
N LEU A 21 -36.01 2.47 -50.82
CA LEU A 21 -34.61 2.50 -50.40
C LEU A 21 -33.66 2.11 -51.54
N ALA A 22 -34.12 1.32 -52.52
CA ALA A 22 -33.40 1.05 -53.76
C ALA A 22 -33.29 2.28 -54.66
N ARG A 23 -34.35 3.09 -54.77
CA ARG A 23 -34.30 4.39 -55.46
C ARG A 23 -33.32 5.37 -54.81
N MET A 24 -33.13 5.27 -53.49
CA MET A 24 -32.15 6.07 -52.74
C MET A 24 -30.74 5.46 -52.68
N GLY A 25 -30.52 4.27 -53.26
CA GLY A 25 -29.21 3.60 -53.27
C GLY A 25 -28.79 2.99 -51.92
N MET A 26 -29.71 2.82 -50.97
CA MET A 26 -29.43 2.43 -49.57
C MET A 26 -29.75 0.96 -49.24
N VAL A 27 -29.96 0.10 -50.25
CA VAL A 27 -30.33 -1.32 -50.07
C VAL A 27 -29.32 -2.11 -49.22
N LYS A 28 -28.03 -1.76 -49.31
CA LYS A 28 -26.96 -2.41 -48.51
C LYS A 28 -27.12 -2.16 -47.01
N ALA A 29 -27.54 -0.97 -46.60
CA ALA A 29 -27.69 -0.61 -45.19
C ALA A 29 -28.84 -1.37 -44.53
N LEU A 30 -29.93 -1.61 -45.28
CA LEU A 30 -31.08 -2.38 -44.79
C LEU A 30 -30.75 -3.87 -44.58
N LYS A 31 -30.01 -4.47 -45.52
CA LYS A 31 -29.53 -5.86 -45.38
C LYS A 31 -28.57 -6.03 -44.21
N ALA A 32 -27.68 -5.07 -43.96
CA ALA A 32 -26.78 -5.07 -42.81
C ALA A 32 -27.54 -4.97 -41.47
N PHE A 33 -28.54 -4.09 -41.39
CA PHE A 33 -29.39 -3.93 -40.20
C PHE A 33 -30.17 -5.21 -39.86
N TRP A 34 -30.68 -5.93 -40.87
CA TRP A 34 -31.52 -7.12 -40.66
C TRP A 34 -30.73 -8.43 -40.45
N THR A 35 -29.64 -8.62 -41.19
CA THR A 35 -28.80 -9.83 -41.04
C THR A 35 -27.82 -9.74 -39.87
N GLY A 36 -27.79 -8.61 -39.16
CA GLY A 36 -26.86 -8.36 -38.06
C GLY A 36 -25.39 -8.31 -38.49
N THR A 37 -25.12 -8.21 -39.80
CA THR A 37 -23.76 -8.01 -40.29
C THR A 37 -23.35 -6.58 -40.00
N LYS A 38 -22.47 -6.44 -39.00
CA LYS A 38 -21.86 -5.17 -38.59
C LYS A 38 -21.33 -4.43 -39.80
N ASP A 39 -21.74 -3.18 -39.91
CA ASP A 39 -21.24 -2.25 -40.89
C ASP A 39 -19.72 -2.04 -40.68
N GLU A 40 -18.91 -2.58 -41.59
CA GLU A 40 -17.44 -2.52 -41.56
C GLU A 40 -16.88 -1.09 -41.75
N THR A 41 -17.75 -0.10 -41.98
CA THR A 41 -17.34 1.28 -42.26
C THR A 41 -16.92 2.07 -41.02
N VAL A 42 -17.35 1.68 -39.81
CA VAL A 42 -16.87 2.29 -38.55
C VAL A 42 -15.58 1.62 -38.03
N ASP A 43 -15.25 0.42 -38.51
CA ASP A 43 -14.02 -0.32 -38.15
C ASP A 43 -12.77 0.13 -38.93
N SER A 44 -12.93 0.98 -39.96
CA SER A 44 -11.85 1.34 -40.89
C SER A 44 -10.84 2.37 -40.36
N VAL A 45 -11.07 2.94 -39.16
CA VAL A 45 -10.09 3.82 -38.49
C VAL A 45 -9.19 3.04 -37.52
N SER A 46 -9.50 1.77 -37.22
CA SER A 46 -8.93 1.02 -36.08
C SER A 46 -8.39 -0.37 -36.43
N ARG A 47 -8.04 -0.62 -37.69
CA ARG A 47 -7.36 -1.86 -38.06
C ARG A 47 -6.05 -1.56 -38.77
N ARG A 48 -5.05 -1.13 -37.99
CA ARG A 48 -3.67 -1.40 -38.38
C ARG A 48 -3.43 -2.89 -38.17
N ALA A 49 -2.83 -3.55 -39.16
CA ALA A 49 -2.46 -4.95 -39.05
C ALA A 49 -1.54 -5.14 -37.82
N GLY A 50 -2.04 -5.84 -36.80
CA GLY A 50 -1.33 -6.11 -35.54
C GLY A 50 -1.99 -5.59 -34.25
N GLU A 51 -3.10 -4.84 -34.31
CA GLU A 51 -3.81 -4.38 -33.11
C GLU A 51 -4.60 -5.53 -32.44
N ARG A 52 -4.18 -5.92 -31.23
CA ARG A 52 -4.90 -6.85 -30.36
C ARG A 52 -6.04 -6.08 -29.70
N ASP A 53 -7.27 -6.58 -29.76
CA ASP A 53 -8.43 -5.92 -29.14
C ASP A 53 -9.31 -6.95 -28.42
N SER A 54 -9.19 -7.04 -27.10
CA SER A 54 -9.98 -7.97 -26.30
C SER A 54 -11.44 -7.54 -26.23
N LEU A 55 -12.35 -8.43 -26.66
CA LEU A 55 -13.78 -8.20 -26.52
C LEU A 55 -14.24 -8.37 -25.06
N VAL A 56 -14.69 -7.28 -24.44
CA VAL A 56 -15.30 -7.30 -23.10
C VAL A 56 -16.83 -7.31 -23.22
N SER A 57 -17.47 -8.36 -22.73
CA SER A 57 -18.94 -8.46 -22.71
C SER A 57 -19.54 -7.52 -21.67
N VAL A 58 -20.39 -6.58 -22.12
CA VAL A 58 -21.12 -5.64 -21.25
C VAL A 58 -22.03 -6.40 -20.30
N LYS A 59 -22.85 -7.32 -20.82
CA LYS A 59 -23.81 -8.11 -20.02
C LYS A 59 -23.08 -8.89 -18.91
N GLN A 60 -22.03 -9.63 -19.29
CA GLN A 60 -21.26 -10.42 -18.34
C GLN A 60 -20.59 -9.54 -17.28
N SER A 61 -19.97 -8.43 -17.67
CA SER A 61 -19.28 -7.53 -16.75
C SER A 61 -20.20 -6.98 -15.66
N ILE A 62 -21.45 -6.67 -16.01
CA ILE A 62 -22.47 -6.16 -15.09
C ILE A 62 -23.09 -7.29 -14.25
N GLU A 63 -23.52 -8.38 -14.89
CA GLU A 63 -24.20 -9.49 -14.20
C GLU A 63 -23.29 -10.23 -13.22
N GLU A 64 -22.00 -10.39 -13.52
CA GLU A 64 -21.03 -11.00 -12.60
C GLU A 64 -20.91 -10.24 -11.28
N TYR A 65 -20.95 -8.90 -11.34
CA TYR A 65 -20.89 -8.06 -10.15
C TYR A 65 -22.19 -8.12 -9.35
N ILE A 66 -23.33 -7.89 -10.02
CA ILE A 66 -24.66 -7.88 -9.40
C ILE A 66 -24.94 -9.20 -8.68
N ASN A 67 -24.57 -10.31 -9.31
CA ASN A 67 -24.81 -11.65 -8.76
C ASN A 67 -23.66 -12.16 -7.87
N LYS A 68 -22.65 -11.34 -7.58
CA LYS A 68 -21.49 -11.66 -6.73
C LYS A 68 -20.73 -12.94 -7.14
N VAL A 69 -20.65 -13.20 -8.45
CA VAL A 69 -20.08 -14.44 -9.01
C VAL A 69 -18.55 -14.36 -9.11
N ASP A 70 -17.99 -13.18 -9.37
CA ASP A 70 -16.55 -13.00 -9.51
C ASP A 70 -15.87 -12.78 -8.14
N TRP A 71 -14.91 -13.62 -7.80
CA TRP A 71 -14.09 -13.48 -6.59
C TRP A 71 -13.36 -12.13 -6.52
N ARG A 72 -13.09 -11.50 -7.69
CA ARG A 72 -12.43 -10.19 -7.77
C ARG A 72 -13.21 -9.06 -7.11
N ILE A 73 -14.49 -9.27 -6.80
CA ILE A 73 -15.30 -8.34 -6.01
C ILE A 73 -14.69 -8.10 -4.63
N ASN A 74 -14.04 -9.12 -4.06
CA ASN A 74 -13.33 -9.03 -2.78
C ASN A 74 -11.81 -9.02 -2.95
N ALA A 75 -11.27 -8.74 -4.15
CA ALA A 75 -9.81 -8.72 -4.37
C ALA A 75 -9.09 -7.66 -3.52
N ASN A 76 -9.80 -6.60 -3.15
CA ASN A 76 -9.35 -5.54 -2.25
C ASN A 76 -10.39 -5.38 -1.14
N ALA A 77 -10.02 -5.69 0.11
CA ALA A 77 -10.91 -5.62 1.27
C ALA A 77 -11.35 -4.18 1.62
N ASN A 78 -10.75 -3.16 1.00
CA ASN A 78 -11.18 -1.76 1.10
C ASN A 78 -12.41 -1.44 0.24
N VAL A 79 -12.84 -2.34 -0.65
CA VAL A 79 -13.99 -2.12 -1.55
C VAL A 79 -15.16 -3.03 -1.15
N GLY A 80 -16.35 -2.43 -0.98
CA GLY A 80 -17.58 -3.16 -0.70
C GLY A 80 -18.52 -3.28 -1.91
N TYR A 81 -19.45 -4.24 -1.84
CA TYR A 81 -20.54 -4.35 -2.83
C TYR A 81 -21.40 -3.09 -2.82
N SER A 82 -21.36 -2.32 -3.90
CA SER A 82 -22.04 -1.03 -4.02
C SER A 82 -22.16 -0.59 -5.48
N HIS A 83 -23.00 0.41 -5.73
CA HIS A 83 -23.07 1.03 -7.06
C HIS A 83 -21.72 1.63 -7.51
N ALA A 84 -20.96 2.24 -6.59
CA ALA A 84 -19.63 2.77 -6.90
C ALA A 84 -18.64 1.64 -7.25
N GLY A 85 -18.69 0.53 -6.51
CA GLY A 85 -17.88 -0.66 -6.80
C GLY A 85 -18.21 -1.29 -8.16
N LEU A 86 -19.47 -1.27 -8.60
CA LEU A 86 -19.87 -1.72 -9.94
C LEU A 86 -19.19 -0.89 -11.05
N ILE A 87 -19.21 0.43 -10.89
CA ILE A 87 -18.59 1.36 -11.86
C ILE A 87 -17.08 1.10 -11.92
N ASN A 88 -16.42 1.01 -10.77
CA ASN A 88 -14.99 0.76 -10.68
C ASN A 88 -14.59 -0.58 -11.29
N GLN A 89 -15.31 -1.66 -10.97
CA GLN A 89 -14.98 -2.97 -11.52
C GLN A 89 -15.17 -3.00 -13.04
N SER A 90 -16.21 -2.35 -13.56
CA SER A 90 -16.49 -2.27 -14.99
C SER A 90 -15.41 -1.46 -15.71
N ALA A 91 -15.07 -0.27 -15.21
CA ALA A 91 -13.99 0.56 -15.76
C ALA A 91 -12.63 -0.15 -15.67
N GLY A 92 -12.34 -0.78 -14.53
CA GLY A 92 -11.10 -1.50 -14.29
C GLY A 92 -10.89 -2.68 -15.25
N LYS A 93 -11.95 -3.44 -15.57
CA LYS A 93 -11.89 -4.51 -16.59
C LYS A 93 -11.50 -3.96 -17.97
N LEU A 94 -12.02 -2.80 -18.37
CA LEU A 94 -11.69 -2.17 -19.65
C LEU A 94 -10.26 -1.65 -19.67
N ILE A 95 -9.86 -0.90 -18.63
CA ILE A 95 -8.51 -0.32 -18.51
C ILE A 95 -7.44 -1.42 -18.46
N ALA A 96 -7.71 -2.52 -17.77
CA ALA A 96 -6.77 -3.64 -17.68
C ALA A 96 -6.50 -4.29 -19.04
N ASN A 97 -7.52 -4.47 -19.87
CA ASN A 97 -7.32 -5.01 -21.21
C ASN A 97 -6.64 -4.01 -22.14
N TYR A 98 -6.95 -2.71 -22.01
CA TYR A 98 -6.22 -1.67 -22.73
C TYR A 98 -4.72 -1.71 -22.43
N TRP A 99 -4.32 -1.82 -21.16
CA TRP A 99 -2.91 -2.00 -20.80
C TRP A 99 -2.28 -3.21 -21.51
N LEU A 100 -2.93 -4.37 -21.43
CA LEU A 100 -2.37 -5.65 -21.88
C LEU A 100 -2.32 -5.78 -23.41
N ASP A 101 -3.25 -5.14 -24.11
CA ASP A 101 -3.39 -5.29 -25.54
C ASP A 101 -2.70 -4.15 -26.31
N GLN A 102 -2.71 -2.93 -25.75
CA GLN A 102 -2.26 -1.71 -26.44
C GLN A 102 -0.92 -1.17 -25.91
N VAL A 103 -0.61 -1.36 -24.63
CA VAL A 103 0.61 -0.78 -24.02
C VAL A 103 1.71 -1.83 -23.85
N TYR A 104 1.35 -3.00 -23.35
CA TYR A 104 2.28 -4.11 -23.18
C TYR A 104 2.35 -4.97 -24.43
N SER A 105 3.50 -5.61 -24.62
CA SER A 105 3.71 -6.62 -25.65
C SER A 105 2.92 -7.90 -25.36
N GLU A 106 2.86 -8.78 -26.35
CA GLU A 106 2.21 -10.09 -26.21
C GLU A 106 2.83 -10.93 -25.13
N GLU A 107 4.16 -11.06 -25.11
CA GLU A 107 4.86 -11.84 -24.08
C GLU A 107 4.57 -11.32 -22.66
N GLU A 108 4.57 -10.00 -22.46
CA GLU A 108 4.26 -9.40 -21.16
C GLU A 108 2.82 -9.64 -20.74
N GLY A 109 1.87 -9.51 -21.68
CA GLY A 109 0.45 -9.75 -21.45
C GLY A 109 0.17 -11.23 -21.16
N GLU A 110 0.81 -12.13 -21.89
CA GLU A 110 0.70 -13.58 -21.71
C GLU A 110 1.25 -14.02 -20.37
N ALA A 111 2.45 -13.58 -19.98
CA ALA A 111 3.01 -13.92 -18.68
C ALA A 111 2.11 -13.47 -17.53
N HIS A 112 1.38 -12.34 -17.68
CA HIS A 112 0.40 -11.90 -16.70
C HIS A 112 -0.79 -12.86 -16.72
N ARG A 113 -1.40 -13.09 -17.88
CA ARG A 113 -2.59 -13.95 -18.06
C ARG A 113 -2.35 -15.38 -17.59
N ASN A 114 -1.15 -15.90 -17.85
CA ASN A 114 -0.70 -17.21 -17.43
C ASN A 114 -0.33 -17.28 -15.95
N ALA A 115 -0.20 -16.15 -15.27
CA ALA A 115 0.23 -16.06 -13.87
C ALA A 115 1.67 -16.51 -13.61
N ASP A 116 2.57 -16.31 -14.58
CA ASP A 116 4.02 -16.43 -14.38
C ASP A 116 4.54 -15.27 -13.51
N TYR A 117 3.94 -14.11 -13.70
CA TYR A 117 4.07 -12.93 -12.85
C TYR A 117 2.74 -12.17 -12.79
N HIS A 118 2.64 -11.18 -11.92
CA HIS A 118 1.47 -10.33 -11.76
C HIS A 118 1.86 -8.86 -11.92
N ILE A 119 1.12 -8.15 -12.76
CA ILE A 119 1.26 -6.71 -12.95
C ILE A 119 0.14 -6.11 -12.10
N HIS A 120 0.50 -5.31 -11.10
CA HIS A 120 -0.46 -4.73 -10.16
C HIS A 120 -1.16 -3.51 -10.75
N ASP A 121 -2.38 -3.28 -10.26
CA ASP A 121 -3.20 -2.09 -10.53
C ASP A 121 -3.46 -1.79 -12.01
N LEU A 122 -3.70 -2.85 -12.78
CA LEU A 122 -4.10 -2.75 -14.19
C LEU A 122 -5.49 -2.11 -14.36
N ASP A 123 -6.28 -2.00 -13.30
CA ASP A 123 -7.57 -1.33 -13.29
C ASP A 123 -7.46 0.21 -13.33
N SER A 124 -6.26 0.77 -13.19
CA SER A 124 -6.00 2.20 -13.26
C SER A 124 -4.97 2.55 -14.33
N LEU A 125 -5.23 3.62 -15.09
CA LEU A 125 -4.31 4.15 -16.10
C LEU A 125 -3.36 5.18 -15.49
N SER A 126 -2.74 4.84 -14.36
CA SER A 126 -1.91 5.74 -13.55
C SER A 126 -0.71 5.03 -12.89
N GLY A 127 0.10 5.78 -12.14
CA GLY A 127 1.19 5.24 -11.33
C GLY A 127 0.67 4.46 -10.12
N TYR A 128 1.56 3.73 -9.45
CA TYR A 128 1.17 2.93 -8.29
C TYR A 128 0.88 3.83 -7.09
N CYS A 129 1.87 4.51 -6.53
CA CYS A 129 1.65 5.30 -5.32
C CYS A 129 2.63 6.46 -5.18
N ALA A 130 2.30 7.39 -4.29
CA ALA A 130 3.04 8.64 -4.12
C ALA A 130 3.06 9.15 -2.66
N GLY A 131 4.23 9.58 -2.22
CA GLY A 131 4.44 10.46 -1.08
C GLY A 131 4.47 11.91 -1.53
N TRP A 132 4.01 12.79 -0.65
CA TRP A 132 3.84 14.21 -0.93
C TRP A 132 4.56 15.06 0.12
N SER A 133 5.15 16.18 -0.31
CA SER A 133 5.73 17.14 0.62
C SER A 133 4.63 17.93 1.32
N LEU A 134 4.41 17.66 2.60
CA LEU A 134 3.49 18.45 3.43
C LEU A 134 3.97 19.90 3.53
N ARG A 135 5.28 20.13 3.57
CA ARG A 135 5.87 21.47 3.53
C ARG A 135 5.41 22.26 2.31
N VAL A 136 5.48 21.69 1.10
CA VAL A 136 5.01 22.34 -0.12
C VAL A 136 3.53 22.72 -0.01
N LEU A 137 2.69 21.82 0.50
CA LEU A 137 1.27 22.12 0.71
C LEU A 137 1.06 23.25 1.73
N LEU A 138 1.83 23.29 2.82
CA LEU A 138 1.75 24.34 3.85
C LEU A 138 2.32 25.68 3.39
N ASP A 139 3.33 25.68 2.53
CA ASP A 139 3.96 26.89 1.99
C ASP A 139 3.16 27.51 0.85
N GLU A 140 2.53 26.68 0.01
CA GLU A 140 1.90 27.13 -1.22
C GLU A 140 0.37 27.07 -1.18
N GLY A 141 -0.22 26.21 -0.35
CA GLY A 141 -1.65 25.89 -0.38
C GLY A 141 -2.02 24.90 -1.48
N PHE A 142 -3.30 24.55 -1.56
CA PHE A 142 -3.86 23.64 -2.56
C PHE A 142 -4.43 24.38 -3.78
N ASN A 143 -3.63 24.55 -4.83
CA ASN A 143 -3.92 25.43 -5.98
C ASN A 143 -3.21 24.97 -7.27
N GLY A 144 -3.19 25.86 -8.27
CA GLY A 144 -2.34 25.71 -9.45
C GLY A 144 -2.95 24.90 -10.60
N VAL A 145 -4.21 24.48 -10.48
CA VAL A 145 -4.95 23.80 -11.56
C VAL A 145 -6.03 24.73 -12.12
N SER A 146 -5.92 25.04 -13.42
CA SER A 146 -6.85 25.95 -14.11
C SER A 146 -8.29 25.43 -14.07
N GLY A 147 -9.25 26.34 -13.86
CA GLY A 147 -10.68 26.00 -13.77
C GLY A 147 -11.08 25.25 -12.50
N ARG A 148 -10.17 25.09 -11.52
CA ARG A 148 -10.44 24.49 -10.20
C ARG A 148 -10.29 25.52 -9.09
N VAL A 149 -10.96 25.27 -7.97
CA VAL A 149 -10.82 26.11 -6.77
C VAL A 149 -9.37 26.02 -6.28
N SER A 150 -8.83 27.17 -5.87
CA SER A 150 -7.47 27.29 -5.33
C SER A 150 -7.55 27.83 -3.90
N SER A 151 -6.88 27.17 -2.95
CA SER A 151 -6.67 27.68 -1.61
C SER A 151 -5.33 28.41 -1.49
N ARG A 152 -5.31 29.39 -0.57
CA ARG A 152 -4.07 29.98 -0.08
C ARG A 152 -3.39 29.02 0.91
N PRO A 153 -2.09 29.19 1.18
CA PRO A 153 -1.41 28.41 2.19
C PRO A 153 -2.09 28.58 3.55
N ALA A 154 -2.32 27.45 4.22
CA ALA A 154 -3.04 27.39 5.50
C ALA A 154 -2.37 28.30 6.53
N ASN A 155 -3.16 29.05 7.28
CA ASN A 155 -2.67 29.93 8.34
C ASN A 155 -3.01 29.41 9.74
N HIS A 156 -3.91 28.44 9.83
CA HIS A 156 -4.42 27.86 11.07
C HIS A 156 -4.38 26.33 11.01
N PHE A 157 -4.26 25.67 12.15
CA PHE A 157 -4.16 24.21 12.29
C PHE A 157 -5.34 23.48 11.65
N ASN A 158 -6.56 23.97 11.90
CA ASN A 158 -7.79 23.42 11.28
C ASN A 158 -7.81 23.59 9.76
N GLU A 159 -7.28 24.69 9.23
CA GLU A 159 -7.19 24.91 7.78
C GLU A 159 -6.21 23.94 7.14
N ALA A 160 -5.06 23.69 7.78
CA ALA A 160 -4.06 22.75 7.30
C ALA A 160 -4.63 21.33 7.19
N LEU A 161 -5.25 20.82 8.27
CA LEU A 161 -5.90 19.50 8.26
C LEU A 161 -7.00 19.39 7.20
N GLY A 162 -7.80 20.45 7.01
CA GLY A 162 -8.82 20.49 5.96
C GLY A 162 -8.23 20.45 4.55
N GLN A 163 -7.14 21.19 4.30
CA GLN A 163 -6.43 21.14 3.01
C GLN A 163 -5.78 19.78 2.77
N MET A 164 -5.19 19.17 3.79
CA MET A 164 -4.60 17.82 3.70
C MET A 164 -5.63 16.75 3.35
N ALA A 165 -6.80 16.76 4.00
CA ALA A 165 -7.86 15.81 3.68
C ALA A 165 -8.36 15.96 2.23
N ASN A 166 -8.55 17.21 1.77
CA ASN A 166 -8.92 17.47 0.38
C ASN A 166 -7.84 17.04 -0.62
N PHE A 167 -6.58 17.28 -0.29
CA PHE A 167 -5.44 16.94 -1.11
C PHE A 167 -5.30 15.43 -1.29
N LEU A 168 -5.31 14.67 -0.19
CA LEU A 168 -5.23 13.20 -0.21
C LEU A 168 -6.44 12.58 -0.91
N GLY A 169 -7.64 13.09 -0.64
CA GLY A 169 -8.87 12.61 -1.28
C GLY A 169 -8.91 12.85 -2.79
N ILE A 170 -8.36 13.98 -3.28
CA ILE A 170 -8.30 14.26 -4.72
C ILE A 170 -7.20 13.44 -5.40
N LEU A 171 -6.02 13.32 -4.80
CA LEU A 171 -4.90 12.60 -5.43
C LEU A 171 -5.09 11.09 -5.47
N GLN A 172 -5.96 10.53 -4.63
CA GLN A 172 -6.46 9.15 -4.81
C GLN A 172 -7.06 8.92 -6.21
N SER A 173 -7.56 9.97 -6.89
CA SER A 173 -8.09 9.82 -8.26
C SER A 173 -7.04 9.88 -9.37
N GLU A 174 -5.79 10.25 -9.07
CA GLU A 174 -4.69 10.31 -10.02
C GLU A 174 -3.66 9.18 -9.84
N TRP A 175 -3.85 8.32 -8.84
CA TRP A 175 -2.96 7.23 -8.47
C TRP A 175 -3.76 6.00 -8.04
N ALA A 176 -3.21 4.79 -8.25
CA ALA A 176 -3.92 3.56 -7.88
C ALA A 176 -3.87 3.23 -6.38
N GLY A 177 -2.76 3.55 -5.74
CA GLY A 177 -2.38 3.11 -4.40
C GLY A 177 -2.23 4.25 -3.41
N ALA A 178 -1.40 4.03 -2.40
CA ALA A 178 -1.37 4.88 -1.21
C ALA A 178 -0.84 6.30 -1.43
N GLN A 179 -1.41 7.24 -0.69
CA GLN A 179 -1.03 8.64 -0.65
C GLN A 179 -0.49 8.97 0.74
N ALA A 180 0.74 9.47 0.82
CA ALA A 180 1.42 9.62 2.11
C ALA A 180 1.92 11.05 2.39
N PHE A 181 1.85 11.46 3.66
CA PHE A 181 2.59 12.60 4.19
C PHE A 181 3.58 12.13 5.25
N SER A 182 4.78 12.72 5.26
CA SER A 182 5.78 12.50 6.30
C SER A 182 5.84 13.65 7.30
N SER A 183 6.41 13.39 8.48
CA SER A 183 6.63 14.39 9.53
C SER A 183 5.37 15.18 9.88
N PHE A 184 4.24 14.48 10.01
CA PHE A 184 2.91 15.06 10.16
C PHE A 184 2.81 15.94 11.42
N ASP A 185 3.25 15.41 12.55
CA ASP A 185 3.36 16.06 13.85
C ASP A 185 4.34 17.24 13.80
N THR A 186 5.56 17.02 13.30
CA THR A 186 6.59 18.06 13.20
C THR A 186 6.12 19.27 12.38
N TYR A 187 5.52 19.05 11.21
CA TYR A 187 5.10 20.12 10.32
C TYR A 187 3.87 20.88 10.82
N LEU A 188 2.98 20.24 11.58
CA LEU A 188 1.75 20.87 12.08
C LEU A 188 1.91 21.52 13.45
N ALA A 189 2.87 21.09 14.28
CA ALA A 189 3.11 21.63 15.62
C ALA A 189 3.26 23.17 15.70
N PRO A 190 3.94 23.86 14.76
CA PRO A 190 4.02 25.32 14.76
C PRO A 190 2.68 26.03 14.55
N LEU A 191 1.76 25.45 13.78
CA LEU A 191 0.40 26.00 13.59
C LEU A 191 -0.41 25.87 14.87
N LEU A 192 -0.24 24.74 15.58
CA LEU A 192 -0.89 24.53 16.87
C LEU A 192 -0.41 25.53 17.93
N PHE A 193 0.90 25.78 17.97
CA PHE A 193 1.49 26.83 18.81
C PHE A 193 0.93 28.21 18.46
N LYS A 194 0.89 28.56 17.17
CA LYS A 194 0.37 29.86 16.73
C LYS A 194 -1.09 30.06 17.12
N ASP A 195 -1.91 29.01 17.06
CA ASP A 195 -3.34 29.08 17.34
C ASP A 195 -3.68 28.95 18.83
N GLN A 196 -2.71 28.58 19.68
CA GLN A 196 -2.88 28.39 21.13
C GLN A 196 -4.08 27.49 21.49
N LEU A 197 -4.31 26.43 20.69
CA LEU A 197 -5.45 25.54 20.90
C LEU A 197 -5.30 24.73 22.19
N SER A 198 -6.41 24.51 22.87
CA SER A 198 -6.47 23.53 23.96
C SER A 198 -6.38 22.09 23.43
N PHE A 199 -6.05 21.15 24.31
CA PHE A 199 -6.07 19.73 23.96
C PHE A 199 -7.44 19.28 23.41
N GLY A 200 -8.54 19.74 24.02
CA GLY A 200 -9.89 19.40 23.58
C GLY A 200 -10.22 19.91 22.17
N GLU A 201 -9.71 21.07 21.79
CA GLU A 201 -9.86 21.60 20.42
C GLU A 201 -8.98 20.84 19.43
N THR A 202 -7.74 20.53 19.82
CA THR A 202 -6.79 19.72 19.04
C THR A 202 -7.37 18.35 18.72
N LYS A 203 -7.89 17.65 19.73
CA LYS A 203 -8.54 16.34 19.58
C LYS A 203 -9.75 16.40 18.65
N LYS A 204 -10.59 17.44 18.74
CA LYS A 204 -11.73 17.63 17.81
C LYS A 204 -11.26 17.85 16.37
N ALA A 205 -10.20 18.64 16.17
CA ALA A 205 -9.62 18.90 14.86
C ALA A 205 -9.04 17.63 14.22
N ILE A 206 -8.26 16.86 14.98
CA ILE A 206 -7.72 15.56 14.55
C ILE A 206 -8.84 14.56 14.28
N ARG A 207 -9.87 14.49 15.14
CA ARG A 207 -11.05 13.64 14.91
C ARG A 207 -11.70 13.96 13.57
N ARG A 208 -11.93 15.24 13.28
CA ARG A 208 -12.51 15.65 11.99
C ARG A 208 -11.64 15.21 10.81
N PHE A 209 -10.32 15.32 10.92
CA PHE A 209 -9.38 14.87 9.89
C PHE A 209 -9.49 13.35 9.67
N VAL A 210 -9.44 12.54 10.74
CA VAL A 210 -9.56 11.08 10.67
C VAL A 210 -10.89 10.66 10.04
N TYR A 211 -12.02 11.24 10.46
CA TYR A 211 -13.33 10.91 9.90
C TYR A 211 -13.41 11.21 8.39
N ASN A 212 -12.87 12.36 7.95
CA ASN A 212 -12.87 12.71 6.53
C ASN A 212 -12.06 11.74 5.65
N LEU A 213 -11.10 11.01 6.23
CA LEU A 213 -10.30 10.00 5.52
C LEU A 213 -10.89 8.59 5.58
N ASN A 214 -11.91 8.35 6.42
CA ASN A 214 -12.53 7.03 6.56
C ASN A 214 -13.93 6.95 5.97
N VAL A 215 -14.61 8.06 5.71
CA VAL A 215 -15.92 8.05 5.04
C VAL A 215 -15.73 8.03 3.52
N PRO A 216 -16.09 6.93 2.82
CA PRO A 216 -15.87 6.81 1.38
C PRO A 216 -16.76 7.78 0.60
N ALA A 217 -16.18 8.43 -0.40
CA ALA A 217 -16.89 9.34 -1.31
C ALA A 217 -17.33 8.59 -2.59
N ARG A 218 -17.38 9.32 -3.72
CA ARG A 218 -17.98 8.92 -5.01
C ARG A 218 -17.49 7.58 -5.60
N TRP A 219 -16.31 7.11 -5.21
CA TRP A 219 -15.70 5.87 -5.70
C TRP A 219 -15.88 4.68 -4.75
N GLY A 220 -16.62 4.82 -3.64
CA GLY A 220 -16.98 3.71 -2.75
C GLY A 220 -15.83 3.12 -1.94
N GLN A 221 -14.67 3.76 -1.96
CA GLN A 221 -13.47 3.37 -1.22
C GLN A 221 -12.90 4.60 -0.52
N SER A 222 -12.54 4.45 0.74
CA SER A 222 -11.84 5.49 1.50
C SER A 222 -10.40 5.63 0.98
N PRO A 223 -9.83 6.84 0.93
CA PRO A 223 -8.49 7.05 0.43
C PRO A 223 -7.48 6.21 1.21
N PHE A 224 -6.65 5.47 0.49
CA PHE A 224 -5.56 4.73 1.11
C PHE A 224 -4.49 5.75 1.51
N THR A 225 -4.51 6.17 2.78
CA THR A 225 -3.61 7.21 3.27
C THR A 225 -2.68 6.72 4.36
N ASN A 226 -1.45 7.22 4.34
CA ASN A 226 -0.44 7.00 5.36
C ASN A 226 0.04 8.34 5.92
N ILE A 227 0.34 8.37 7.22
CA ILE A 227 1.09 9.46 7.85
C ILE A 227 2.29 8.90 8.62
N THR A 228 3.38 9.65 8.64
CA THR A 228 4.52 9.37 9.52
C THR A 228 4.54 10.36 10.67
N LEU A 229 4.68 9.83 11.88
CA LEU A 229 4.83 10.57 13.13
C LEU A 229 6.28 10.43 13.59
N ASP A 230 6.93 11.57 13.86
CA ASP A 230 8.33 11.62 14.26
C ASP A 230 8.51 11.45 15.78
N PHE A 231 7.54 11.89 16.60
CA PHE A 231 7.55 11.97 18.08
C PHE A 231 8.63 12.90 18.65
N THR A 232 9.79 12.99 18.00
CA THR A 232 10.88 13.90 18.33
C THR A 232 11.30 14.63 17.05
N PRO A 233 11.51 15.96 17.08
CA PRO A 233 11.92 16.72 15.91
C PRO A 233 13.14 16.09 15.24
N PRO A 234 13.02 15.58 14.01
CA PRO A 234 14.10 14.85 13.36
C PRO A 234 15.26 15.82 13.10
N GLN A 235 16.50 15.33 13.21
CA GLN A 235 17.72 16.16 13.21
C GLN A 235 17.80 17.14 12.03
N ASP A 236 17.36 16.70 10.85
CA ASP A 236 17.40 17.49 9.63
C ASP A 236 16.28 18.54 9.54
N LEU A 237 15.17 18.42 10.29
CA LEU A 237 14.16 19.48 10.44
C LEU A 237 14.37 20.33 11.69
N ALA A 238 14.95 19.79 12.75
CA ALA A 238 15.04 20.41 14.07
C ALA A 238 15.54 21.87 14.01
N GLY A 239 16.56 22.14 13.18
CA GLY A 239 17.15 23.46 12.97
C GLY A 239 16.47 24.33 11.91
N GLN A 240 15.48 23.83 11.17
CA GLN A 240 14.77 24.57 10.12
C GLN A 240 13.66 25.44 10.70
N GLN A 241 13.35 26.53 9.99
CA GLN A 241 12.24 27.41 10.36
C GLN A 241 10.91 26.83 9.86
N PRO A 242 9.83 26.95 10.65
CA PRO A 242 8.49 26.69 10.14
C PRO A 242 8.10 27.76 9.13
N SER A 243 7.61 27.36 7.96
CA SER A 243 7.33 28.28 6.86
C SER A 243 5.89 28.29 6.37
N ARG A 244 5.50 29.47 5.87
CA ARG A 244 4.28 29.72 5.10
C ARG A 244 4.60 30.78 4.04
N ASN A 245 4.23 30.58 2.78
CA ASN A 245 4.70 31.41 1.66
C ASN A 245 6.23 31.54 1.61
N TYR A 246 6.97 30.48 1.99
CA TYR A 246 8.43 30.46 2.08
C TYR A 246 9.04 31.51 3.02
N ARG A 247 8.22 32.07 3.91
CA ARG A 247 8.59 32.99 4.98
C ARG A 247 8.34 32.34 6.33
N HIS A 248 8.89 32.88 7.40
CA HIS A 248 8.64 32.32 8.72
C HIS A 248 7.14 32.39 9.04
N LEU A 249 6.54 31.29 9.53
CA LEU A 249 5.09 31.19 9.80
C LEU A 249 4.59 32.32 10.73
N LEU A 250 5.43 32.73 11.68
CA LEU A 250 5.16 33.78 12.66
C LEU A 250 5.68 35.17 12.24
N GLU A 251 6.11 35.36 10.99
CA GLU A 251 6.50 36.69 10.49
C GLU A 251 5.30 37.65 10.49
N GLY A 252 5.46 38.81 11.12
CA GLY A 252 4.41 39.81 11.25
C GLY A 252 3.32 39.47 12.28
N VAL A 253 3.50 38.43 13.08
CA VAL A 253 2.61 38.14 14.22
C VAL A 253 3.05 38.97 15.42
N GLU A 254 2.17 39.85 15.90
CA GLU A 254 2.38 40.68 17.09
C GLU A 254 1.46 40.15 18.21
N ASP A 255 1.98 39.26 19.05
CA ASP A 255 1.24 38.65 20.17
C ASP A 255 2.14 38.49 21.39
N ALA A 256 1.84 39.25 22.45
CA ALA A 256 2.66 39.30 23.66
C ALA A 256 2.71 37.95 24.41
N ALA A 257 1.67 37.12 24.31
CA ALA A 257 1.64 35.80 24.94
C ALA A 257 2.53 34.82 24.17
N LEU A 258 2.46 34.81 22.83
CA LEU A 258 3.35 34.00 22.00
C LEU A 258 4.82 34.41 22.19
N GLU A 259 5.10 35.70 22.28
CA GLU A 259 6.46 36.20 22.55
C GLU A 259 6.98 35.76 23.92
N ALA A 260 6.12 35.76 24.95
CA ALA A 260 6.49 35.26 26.27
C ALA A 260 6.83 33.77 26.22
N LEU A 261 5.99 32.96 25.56
CA LEU A 261 6.25 31.53 25.36
C LEU A 261 7.53 31.26 24.53
N ALA A 262 7.83 32.10 23.55
CA ALA A 262 9.05 32.00 22.78
C ALA A 262 10.30 32.28 23.65
N ARG A 263 10.23 33.28 24.54
CA ARG A 263 11.29 33.54 25.53
C ARG A 263 11.47 32.41 26.52
N GLU A 264 10.38 31.77 26.98
CA GLU A 264 10.44 30.56 27.81
C GLU A 264 11.13 29.39 27.08
N ARG A 265 11.02 29.34 25.75
CA ARG A 265 11.71 28.37 24.87
C ARG A 265 13.13 28.79 24.51
N GLY A 266 13.65 29.87 25.10
CA GLY A 266 15.03 30.33 24.92
C GLY A 266 15.30 31.13 23.64
N VAL A 267 14.27 31.71 23.01
CA VAL A 267 14.43 32.56 21.82
C VAL A 267 13.83 33.95 22.02
N GLU A 268 14.48 34.99 21.49
CA GLU A 268 14.06 36.38 21.73
C GLU A 268 12.88 36.81 20.86
N ARG A 269 12.84 36.36 19.60
CA ARG A 269 11.82 36.74 18.61
C ARG A 269 11.07 35.50 18.13
N LEU A 270 9.79 35.67 17.79
CA LEU A 270 8.98 34.59 17.20
C LEU A 270 9.60 34.00 15.94
N THR A 271 10.29 34.82 15.14
CA THR A 271 10.96 34.40 13.90
C THR A 271 12.28 33.64 14.12
N ASP A 272 12.75 33.55 15.36
CA ASP A 272 13.90 32.72 15.75
C ASP A 272 13.48 31.30 16.16
N LEU A 273 12.17 31.03 16.29
CA LEU A 273 11.64 29.68 16.49
C LEU A 273 12.00 28.76 15.32
N ARG A 274 12.13 27.47 15.63
CA ARG A 274 12.58 26.37 14.76
C ARG A 274 11.83 25.12 15.19
N TYR A 275 11.76 24.09 14.34
CA TYR A 275 10.98 22.88 14.66
C TYR A 275 11.34 22.25 16.02
N LYS A 276 12.61 22.27 16.44
CA LYS A 276 13.05 21.78 17.76
C LYS A 276 12.35 22.43 18.97
N HIS A 277 11.78 23.62 18.79
CA HIS A 277 11.13 24.35 19.88
C HIS A 277 9.66 23.96 20.07
N PHE A 278 9.09 23.05 19.27
CA PHE A 278 7.66 22.73 19.27
C PHE A 278 7.33 21.31 19.79
N GLN A 279 8.22 20.71 20.60
CA GLN A 279 8.04 19.36 21.17
C GLN A 279 6.69 19.19 21.88
N LYS A 280 6.28 20.19 22.66
CA LYS A 280 5.00 20.17 23.41
C LYS A 280 3.80 20.06 22.48
N GLU A 281 3.83 20.76 21.34
CA GLU A 281 2.75 20.72 20.36
C GLU A 281 2.75 19.43 19.54
N MET A 282 3.92 18.86 19.24
CA MET A 282 4.02 17.52 18.63
C MET A 282 3.38 16.46 19.54
N GLU A 283 3.77 16.42 20.81
CA GLU A 283 3.21 15.50 21.80
C GLU A 283 1.68 15.65 21.92
N MET A 284 1.17 16.89 21.89
CA MET A 284 -0.28 17.13 21.91
C MET A 284 -1.00 16.55 20.68
N ILE A 285 -0.39 16.67 19.50
CA ILE A 285 -0.93 16.10 18.25
C ILE A 285 -0.94 14.58 18.33
N ASP A 286 0.16 13.97 18.77
CA ASP A 286 0.32 12.52 18.85
C ASP A 286 -0.67 11.89 19.84
N ILE A 287 -0.80 12.46 21.04
CA ILE A 287 -1.79 12.01 22.04
C ILE A 287 -3.21 12.14 21.46
N ALA A 288 -3.55 13.29 20.90
CA ALA A 288 -4.87 13.53 20.31
C ALA A 288 -5.18 12.52 19.18
N TYR A 289 -4.20 12.20 18.35
CA TYR A 289 -4.31 11.22 17.29
C TYR A 289 -4.54 9.81 17.83
N TYR A 290 -3.71 9.34 18.77
CA TYR A 290 -3.84 7.99 19.32
C TYR A 290 -5.10 7.81 20.17
N GLU A 291 -5.55 8.84 20.89
CA GLU A 291 -6.84 8.77 21.57
C GLU A 291 -8.00 8.59 20.58
N VAL A 292 -8.04 9.37 19.49
CA VAL A 292 -9.07 9.23 18.45
C VAL A 292 -9.03 7.84 17.79
N MET A 293 -7.84 7.33 17.48
CA MET A 293 -7.66 6.00 16.88
C MET A 293 -7.98 4.86 17.85
N THR A 294 -7.97 5.10 19.16
CA THR A 294 -8.30 4.11 20.22
C THR A 294 -9.79 4.06 20.54
N GLU A 295 -10.46 5.23 20.46
CA GLU A 295 -11.90 5.38 20.64
C GLU A 295 -12.69 4.71 19.51
N GLY A 296 -12.23 4.86 18.27
CA GLY A 296 -12.94 4.36 17.10
C GLY A 296 -14.14 5.24 16.70
N ASP A 297 -15.02 4.68 15.87
CA ASP A 297 -16.26 5.34 15.46
C ASP A 297 -17.34 5.31 16.55
N SER A 298 -18.57 5.69 16.22
CA SER A 298 -19.69 5.68 17.17
C SER A 298 -20.05 4.30 17.73
N GLN A 299 -19.56 3.22 17.10
CA GLN A 299 -19.74 1.83 17.53
C GLN A 299 -18.42 1.21 18.00
N GLU A 300 -17.42 2.03 18.30
CA GLU A 300 -16.06 1.61 18.66
C GLU A 300 -15.36 0.78 17.55
N GLN A 301 -15.82 0.88 16.30
CA GLN A 301 -15.11 0.26 15.18
C GLN A 301 -13.79 0.99 14.94
N PRO A 302 -12.71 0.25 14.64
CA PRO A 302 -11.40 0.85 14.40
C PRO A 302 -11.40 1.68 13.13
N PHE A 303 -10.75 2.84 13.17
CA PHE A 303 -10.42 3.56 11.94
C PHE A 303 -9.32 2.83 11.16
N THR A 304 -9.47 2.76 9.85
CA THR A 304 -8.48 2.15 8.96
C THR A 304 -7.40 3.16 8.57
N PHE A 305 -7.79 4.41 8.38
CA PHE A 305 -6.94 5.48 7.82
C PHE A 305 -6.89 6.73 8.72
N PRO A 306 -5.89 7.61 8.56
CA PRO A 306 -4.63 7.28 7.91
C PRO A 306 -3.89 6.20 8.72
N ILE A 307 -3.06 5.42 8.04
CA ILE A 307 -2.23 4.42 8.71
C ILE A 307 -1.02 5.15 9.32
N PRO A 308 -0.83 5.09 10.65
CA PRO A 308 0.32 5.72 11.28
C PRO A 308 1.57 4.85 11.18
N THR A 309 2.68 5.47 10.76
CA THR A 309 4.03 4.92 10.87
C THR A 309 4.80 5.75 11.89
N VAL A 310 5.41 5.08 12.88
CA VAL A 310 6.21 5.73 13.93
C VAL A 310 7.66 5.36 13.72
N ASN A 311 8.51 6.39 13.65
CA ASN A 311 9.95 6.23 13.58
C ASN A 311 10.49 5.99 14.99
N ILE A 312 11.05 4.81 15.24
CA ILE A 312 11.65 4.49 16.54
C ILE A 312 13.17 4.65 16.43
N THR A 313 13.65 5.84 16.80
CA THR A 313 15.04 6.25 16.82
C THR A 313 15.67 6.10 18.21
N GLU A 314 17.00 6.27 18.30
CA GLU A 314 17.74 6.17 19.57
C GLU A 314 17.31 7.20 20.63
N ASP A 315 16.80 8.36 20.18
CA ASP A 315 16.31 9.45 21.02
C ASP A 315 14.81 9.39 21.32
N PHE A 316 14.11 8.33 20.89
CA PHE A 316 12.68 8.14 21.17
C PHE A 316 12.42 8.06 22.69
N ASP A 317 11.60 8.98 23.21
CA ASP A 317 11.22 8.99 24.63
C ASP A 317 10.10 7.97 24.93
N TRP A 318 10.53 6.80 25.39
CA TRP A 318 9.68 5.66 25.79
C TRP A 318 8.78 5.94 27.01
N GLU A 319 9.05 6.99 27.78
CA GLU A 319 8.29 7.34 28.98
C GLU A 319 7.41 8.58 28.79
N SER A 320 7.39 9.16 27.58
CA SER A 320 6.53 10.29 27.26
C SER A 320 5.03 9.93 27.31
N PRO A 321 4.15 10.87 27.68
CA PRO A 321 2.70 10.70 27.55
C PRO A 321 2.24 10.31 26.13
N ALA A 322 2.89 10.80 25.07
CA ALA A 322 2.61 10.36 23.71
C ALA A 322 2.96 8.88 23.49
N ALA A 323 4.09 8.40 24.02
CA ALA A 323 4.46 6.99 23.95
C ALA A 323 3.44 6.11 24.70
N GLU A 324 2.96 6.55 25.87
CA GLU A 324 1.89 5.85 26.59
C GLU A 324 0.63 5.70 25.71
N ALA A 325 0.15 6.78 25.10
CA ALA A 325 -1.01 6.75 24.21
C ALA A 325 -0.80 5.83 22.98
N LEU A 326 0.39 5.86 22.38
CA LEU A 326 0.80 4.98 21.28
C LEU A 326 0.72 3.51 21.66
N PHE A 327 1.29 3.12 22.80
CA PHE A 327 1.36 1.72 23.20
C PHE A 327 0.03 1.21 23.77
N ASP A 328 -0.79 2.06 24.37
CA ASP A 328 -2.17 1.71 24.73
C ASP A 328 -3.02 1.44 23.49
N ASN A 329 -2.90 2.28 22.45
CA ASN A 329 -3.53 2.02 21.15
C ASN A 329 -3.02 0.71 20.53
N THR A 330 -1.71 0.51 20.56
CA THR A 330 -1.08 -0.66 19.95
C THR A 330 -1.49 -1.95 20.66
N ALA A 331 -1.58 -1.94 21.98
CA ALA A 331 -2.04 -3.07 22.77
C ALA A 331 -3.49 -3.44 22.47
N LYS A 332 -4.38 -2.44 22.31
CA LYS A 332 -5.83 -2.63 22.09
C LYS A 332 -6.17 -2.95 20.63
N VAL A 333 -5.71 -2.13 19.68
CA VAL A 333 -6.14 -2.14 18.27
C VAL A 333 -4.98 -2.42 17.32
N GLY A 334 -3.74 -2.04 17.67
CA GLY A 334 -2.57 -2.36 16.86
C GLY A 334 -2.44 -1.57 15.55
N ASN A 335 -2.77 -0.27 15.54
CA ASN A 335 -2.80 0.55 14.31
C ASN A 335 -1.41 0.94 13.76
N SER A 336 -0.40 1.06 14.63
CA SER A 336 0.91 1.57 14.25
C SER A 336 1.77 0.56 13.50
N TYR A 337 2.49 1.08 12.52
CA TYR A 337 3.74 0.48 12.04
C TYR A 337 4.89 1.08 12.81
N PHE A 338 5.80 0.23 13.27
CA PHE A 338 7.05 0.66 13.89
C PHE A 338 8.17 0.51 12.89
N GLN A 339 8.76 1.64 12.50
CA GLN A 339 9.98 1.65 11.72
C GLN A 339 11.17 1.53 12.66
N ASN A 340 11.98 0.50 12.45
CA ASN A 340 13.12 0.20 13.29
C ASN A 340 14.34 1.04 12.88
N PHE A 341 14.70 2.03 13.69
CA PHE A 341 16.01 2.70 13.65
C PHE A 341 16.85 2.44 14.91
N LEU A 342 16.47 1.45 15.72
CA LEU A 342 17.23 1.03 16.90
C LEU A 342 18.18 -0.11 16.55
N GLY A 343 17.66 -1.32 16.36
CA GLY A 343 18.48 -2.49 16.06
C GLY A 343 19.00 -2.51 14.62
N SER A 344 18.24 -1.93 13.68
CA SER A 344 18.61 -1.94 12.26
C SER A 344 19.93 -1.25 11.96
N GLN A 345 20.30 -0.22 12.73
CA GLN A 345 21.50 0.61 12.51
C GLN A 345 22.81 -0.11 12.85
N TRP A 346 22.73 -1.28 13.48
CA TRP A 346 23.87 -1.96 14.06
C TRP A 346 23.91 -3.44 13.64
N MET A 347 25.11 -3.99 13.59
CA MET A 347 25.38 -5.41 13.42
C MET A 347 26.49 -5.83 14.38
N TYR A 348 26.72 -7.13 14.53
CA TYR A 348 27.84 -7.65 15.32
C TYR A 348 28.88 -8.24 14.36
N ASP A 349 30.15 -7.92 14.59
CA ASP A 349 31.28 -8.53 13.86
C ASP A 349 31.55 -9.97 14.36
N GLU A 350 32.51 -10.66 13.74
CA GLU A 350 32.87 -12.04 14.10
C GLU A 350 33.39 -12.15 15.54
N GLU A 351 33.91 -11.05 16.09
CA GLU A 351 34.37 -10.90 17.46
C GLU A 351 33.26 -10.51 18.45
N GLY A 352 32.02 -10.29 17.97
CA GLY A 352 30.87 -9.94 18.79
C GLY A 352 30.77 -8.46 19.18
N ASN A 353 31.56 -7.56 18.56
CA ASN A 353 31.46 -6.13 18.77
C ASN A 353 30.33 -5.52 17.94
N LYS A 354 29.62 -4.58 18.56
CA LYS A 354 28.57 -3.81 17.88
C LYS A 354 29.20 -2.80 16.92
N VAL A 355 28.98 -2.97 15.62
CA VAL A 355 29.48 -2.12 14.53
C VAL A 355 28.31 -1.54 13.72
N PRO A 356 28.46 -0.35 13.10
CA PRO A 356 27.41 0.22 12.24
C PRO A 356 27.06 -0.71 11.08
N ASN A 357 25.77 -0.89 10.81
CA ASN A 357 25.30 -1.70 9.70
C ASN A 357 25.42 -0.90 8.38
N PRO A 358 26.29 -1.30 7.43
CA PRO A 358 26.51 -0.57 6.18
C PRO A 358 25.32 -0.63 5.21
N ASP A 359 24.40 -1.58 5.43
CA ASP A 359 23.18 -1.76 4.67
C ASP A 359 21.98 -1.03 5.30
N ALA A 360 22.14 -0.45 6.49
CA ALA A 360 21.06 0.23 7.19
C ALA A 360 20.83 1.65 6.68
N TYR A 361 19.55 2.00 6.52
CA TYR A 361 19.13 3.36 6.22
C TYR A 361 19.22 4.22 7.47
N GLN A 362 19.85 5.38 7.34
CA GLN A 362 19.93 6.35 8.42
C GLN A 362 18.55 7.02 8.68
N PRO A 363 18.22 7.42 9.91
CA PRO A 363 16.94 8.05 10.24
C PRO A 363 16.60 9.28 9.37
N ASN A 364 17.60 10.09 9.05
CA ASN A 364 17.46 11.26 8.18
C ASN A 364 17.30 10.92 6.69
N ALA A 365 17.41 9.64 6.31
CA ALA A 365 17.41 9.20 4.93
C ALA A 365 16.05 8.69 4.41
N VAL A 366 15.06 8.48 5.29
CA VAL A 366 13.77 7.88 4.93
C VAL A 366 12.64 8.86 5.23
N ARG A 367 12.04 9.45 4.19
CA ARG A 367 10.92 10.41 4.34
C ARG A 367 9.72 10.12 3.44
N SER A 368 9.78 9.15 2.55
CA SER A 368 8.66 8.84 1.67
C SER A 368 8.15 7.44 1.97
N MET A 369 6.96 7.39 2.53
CA MET A 369 6.39 6.17 3.06
C MET A 369 5.00 5.93 2.47
N CYS A 370 4.96 5.75 1.15
CA CYS A 370 3.85 4.98 0.59
C CYS A 370 4.00 3.53 1.10
N CYS A 371 3.10 3.13 1.99
CA CYS A 371 2.81 1.79 2.51
C CYS A 371 3.91 0.90 3.12
N ARG A 372 5.19 1.01 2.72
CA ARG A 372 6.38 0.32 3.25
C ARG A 372 7.70 0.77 2.56
N LEU A 373 7.63 1.56 1.48
CA LEU A 373 8.75 1.75 0.56
C LEU A 373 9.98 2.42 1.23
N GLN A 374 11.12 1.74 1.20
CA GLN A 374 12.41 2.25 1.66
C GLN A 374 13.22 2.86 0.52
N LEU A 375 14.15 3.75 0.88
CA LEU A 375 14.90 4.57 -0.07
C LEU A 375 16.39 4.60 0.24
N ASP A 376 17.20 4.16 -0.72
CA ASP A 376 18.64 4.40 -0.68
C ASP A 376 18.97 5.78 -1.24
N LEU A 377 19.20 6.75 -0.34
CA LEU A 377 19.61 8.09 -0.71
C LEU A 377 20.96 8.13 -1.43
N ARG A 378 21.86 7.14 -1.32
CA ARG A 378 23.14 7.14 -2.05
C ARG A 378 22.91 7.22 -3.55
N GLU A 379 21.86 6.56 -4.03
CA GLU A 379 21.47 6.58 -5.45
C GLU A 379 20.79 7.89 -5.88
N LEU A 380 20.05 8.55 -4.98
CA LEU A 380 19.50 9.89 -5.24
C LEU A 380 20.59 10.98 -5.21
N LEU A 381 21.55 10.87 -4.29
CA LEU A 381 22.67 11.79 -4.12
C LEU A 381 23.58 11.83 -5.35
N LYS A 382 23.79 10.68 -6.02
CA LYS A 382 24.51 10.60 -7.31
C LYS A 382 23.87 11.43 -8.42
N ARG A 383 22.57 11.76 -8.32
CA ARG A 383 21.81 12.47 -9.36
C ARG A 383 21.78 13.99 -9.19
N GLY A 384 22.52 14.55 -8.23
CA GLY A 384 22.83 15.98 -8.16
C GLY A 384 21.70 16.90 -7.68
N ASN A 385 20.57 16.36 -7.22
CA ASN A 385 19.55 17.15 -6.52
C ASN A 385 19.90 17.20 -5.03
N GLY A 386 19.91 18.41 -4.45
CA GLY A 386 20.10 18.57 -3.01
C GLY A 386 19.12 17.71 -2.20
N LEU A 387 19.57 17.20 -1.05
CA LEU A 387 18.83 16.33 -0.12
C LEU A 387 17.42 16.84 0.24
N PHE A 388 17.16 18.13 0.11
CA PHE A 388 15.99 18.79 0.64
C PHE A 388 14.79 18.70 -0.32
N GLY A 389 13.79 17.92 0.08
CA GLY A 389 12.50 17.78 -0.62
C GLY A 389 12.37 16.56 -1.54
N SER A 390 13.48 16.01 -2.06
CA SER A 390 13.44 14.84 -2.94
C SER A 390 12.99 13.56 -2.22
N ALA A 391 13.30 13.44 -0.93
CA ALA A 391 12.94 12.29 -0.10
C ALA A 391 11.46 12.25 0.30
N GLU A 392 10.72 13.36 0.18
CA GLU A 392 9.28 13.44 0.50
C GLU A 392 8.41 13.18 -0.75
N MET A 393 8.97 13.40 -1.94
CA MET A 393 8.30 13.31 -3.24
C MET A 393 8.72 12.06 -4.01
N THR A 394 8.44 10.90 -3.45
CA THR A 394 8.80 9.60 -4.05
C THR A 394 7.62 8.63 -3.99
N GLY A 395 7.77 7.49 -4.64
CA GLY A 395 6.76 6.46 -4.67
C GLY A 395 7.17 5.36 -5.63
N SER A 396 6.19 4.68 -6.20
CA SER A 396 6.47 3.68 -7.23
C SER A 396 5.58 3.92 -8.45
N ILE A 397 6.16 3.77 -9.64
CA ILE A 397 5.44 3.88 -10.90
C ILE A 397 4.58 2.64 -11.17
N GLY A 398 4.96 1.51 -10.60
CA GLY A 398 4.33 0.22 -10.82
C GLY A 398 5.03 -0.90 -10.05
N VAL A 399 4.27 -1.94 -9.75
CA VAL A 399 4.76 -3.17 -9.11
C VAL A 399 4.51 -4.35 -10.04
N VAL A 400 5.52 -5.22 -10.16
CA VAL A 400 5.40 -6.53 -10.80
C VAL A 400 5.88 -7.61 -9.84
N THR A 401 5.04 -8.61 -9.53
CA THR A 401 5.39 -9.70 -8.60
C THR A 401 5.59 -11.01 -9.33
N ILE A 402 6.71 -11.69 -9.10
CA ILE A 402 7.03 -12.99 -9.70
C ILE A 402 6.42 -14.14 -8.87
N ASN A 403 5.82 -15.12 -9.55
CA ASN A 403 5.25 -16.32 -8.92
C ASN A 403 6.34 -17.37 -8.69
N LEU A 404 6.97 -17.37 -7.51
CA LEU A 404 8.07 -18.29 -7.22
C LEU A 404 7.59 -19.73 -6.95
N ALA A 405 6.39 -19.90 -6.38
CA ALA A 405 5.86 -21.22 -6.07
C ALA A 405 5.78 -22.12 -7.32
N ARG A 406 5.32 -21.54 -8.44
CA ARG A 406 5.33 -22.21 -9.76
C ARG A 406 6.72 -22.64 -10.19
N LEU A 407 7.73 -21.79 -10.00
CA LEU A 407 9.10 -22.09 -10.44
C LEU A 407 9.68 -23.26 -9.65
N GLY A 408 9.42 -23.33 -8.34
CA GLY A 408 9.78 -24.49 -7.54
C GLY A 408 9.19 -25.79 -8.08
N TYR A 409 7.95 -25.76 -8.58
CA TYR A 409 7.31 -26.94 -9.18
C TYR A 409 7.87 -27.31 -10.56
N LYS A 410 8.19 -26.33 -11.41
CA LYS A 410 8.69 -26.59 -12.77
C LYS A 410 10.15 -27.05 -12.81
N PHE A 411 10.95 -26.62 -11.85
CA PHE A 411 12.40 -26.85 -11.81
C PHE A 411 12.82 -27.70 -10.61
N GLN A 412 12.08 -28.76 -10.30
CA GLN A 412 12.38 -29.67 -9.19
C GLN A 412 13.82 -30.18 -9.25
N GLY A 413 14.59 -29.91 -8.19
CA GLY A 413 16.01 -30.29 -8.11
C GLY A 413 16.97 -29.55 -9.05
N ASP A 414 16.50 -28.63 -9.90
CA ASP A 414 17.31 -27.84 -10.84
C ASP A 414 17.40 -26.36 -10.43
N TRP A 415 18.31 -26.06 -9.50
CA TRP A 415 18.47 -24.71 -8.96
C TRP A 415 18.94 -23.70 -10.01
N ASP A 416 19.80 -24.13 -10.93
CA ASP A 416 20.34 -23.26 -11.96
C ASP A 416 19.28 -22.90 -13.01
N GLY A 417 18.46 -23.88 -13.43
CA GLY A 417 17.29 -23.63 -14.28
C GLY A 417 16.27 -22.71 -13.61
N LEU A 418 15.99 -22.90 -12.31
CA LEU A 418 15.10 -22.03 -11.55
C LEU A 418 15.61 -20.58 -11.54
N LYS A 419 16.88 -20.36 -11.18
CA LYS A 419 17.48 -19.02 -11.16
C LYS A 419 17.48 -18.37 -12.55
N ALA A 420 17.78 -19.13 -13.60
CA ALA A 420 17.74 -18.64 -14.97
C ALA A 420 16.33 -18.16 -15.36
N GLU A 421 15.28 -18.90 -14.98
CA GLU A 421 13.90 -18.49 -15.26
C GLU A 421 13.47 -17.28 -14.42
N VAL A 422 13.90 -17.18 -13.17
CA VAL A 422 13.69 -15.95 -12.37
C VAL A 422 14.29 -14.74 -13.08
N LEU A 423 15.54 -14.83 -13.55
CA LEU A 423 16.21 -13.74 -14.27
C LEU A 423 15.49 -13.40 -15.58
N ARG A 424 14.99 -14.40 -16.33
CA ARG A 424 14.19 -14.17 -17.54
C ARG A 424 12.91 -13.41 -17.24
N LEU A 425 12.17 -13.81 -16.20
CA LEU A 425 10.96 -13.11 -15.76
C LEU A 425 11.26 -11.71 -15.23
N MET A 426 12.43 -11.49 -14.62
CA MET A 426 12.89 -10.16 -14.23
C MET A 426 13.13 -9.23 -15.44
N GLU A 427 13.68 -9.73 -16.56
CA GLU A 427 13.77 -8.92 -17.79
C GLU A 427 12.39 -8.49 -18.30
N LEU A 428 11.42 -9.40 -18.25
CA LEU A 428 10.05 -9.10 -18.66
C LEU A 428 9.39 -8.09 -17.73
N ALA A 429 9.62 -8.22 -16.41
CA ALA A 429 9.18 -7.25 -15.41
C ALA A 429 9.82 -5.88 -15.62
N LYS A 430 11.12 -5.82 -15.92
CA LYS A 430 11.83 -4.58 -16.29
C LYS A 430 11.16 -3.92 -17.49
N SER A 431 11.00 -4.65 -18.59
CA SER A 431 10.36 -4.15 -19.81
C SER A 431 8.95 -3.62 -19.56
N THR A 432 8.16 -4.36 -18.78
CA THR A 432 6.79 -3.95 -18.36
C THR A 432 6.80 -2.62 -17.62
N LEU A 433 7.66 -2.48 -16.60
CA LEU A 433 7.73 -1.27 -15.77
C LEU A 433 8.23 -0.06 -16.54
N GLU A 434 9.19 -0.24 -17.45
CA GLU A 434 9.71 0.85 -18.29
C GLU A 434 8.68 1.32 -19.33
N LYS A 435 7.91 0.39 -19.93
CA LYS A 435 6.77 0.75 -20.80
C LYS A 435 5.69 1.50 -20.02
N LYS A 436 5.33 1.03 -18.82
CA LYS A 436 4.38 1.72 -17.93
C LYS A 436 4.85 3.14 -17.63
N ARG A 437 6.13 3.31 -17.26
CA ARG A 437 6.74 4.63 -17.00
C ARG A 437 6.66 5.56 -18.19
N GLY A 438 7.08 5.10 -19.38
CA GLY A 438 7.03 5.91 -20.60
C GLY A 438 5.60 6.31 -20.98
N PHE A 439 4.65 5.39 -20.84
CA PHE A 439 3.25 5.64 -21.15
C PHE A 439 2.62 6.66 -20.18
N ILE A 440 2.82 6.48 -18.87
CA ILE A 440 2.32 7.42 -17.85
C ILE A 440 2.97 8.80 -18.01
N GLN A 441 4.26 8.87 -18.31
CA GLN A 441 4.94 10.14 -18.59
C GLN A 441 4.30 10.88 -19.77
N SER A 442 3.97 10.18 -20.85
CA SER A 442 3.24 10.77 -21.99
C SER A 442 1.87 11.34 -21.57
N LEU A 443 1.11 10.63 -20.74
CA LEU A 443 -0.17 11.10 -20.22
C LEU A 443 -0.01 12.30 -19.27
N PHE A 444 1.02 12.28 -18.44
CA PHE A 444 1.40 13.39 -17.56
C PHE A 444 1.75 14.65 -18.35
N ASP A 445 2.53 14.52 -19.41
CA ASP A 445 2.92 15.65 -20.26
C ASP A 445 1.71 16.26 -20.97
N ARG A 446 0.78 15.41 -21.43
CA ARG A 446 -0.52 15.80 -22.00
C ARG A 446 -1.49 16.44 -21.00
N GLY A 447 -1.20 16.37 -19.71
CA GLY A 447 -2.00 16.99 -18.65
C GLY A 447 -3.13 16.12 -18.08
N LEU A 448 -3.05 14.79 -18.21
CA LEU A 448 -4.04 13.88 -17.61
C LEU A 448 -4.00 13.89 -16.07
N PHE A 449 -2.84 14.18 -15.48
CA PHE A 449 -2.62 14.23 -14.02
C PHE A 449 -2.30 15.66 -13.57
N PRO A 450 -3.26 16.61 -13.61
CA PRO A 450 -2.99 18.02 -13.38
C PRO A 450 -2.45 18.32 -11.98
N TYR A 451 -2.93 17.64 -10.93
CA TYR A 451 -2.46 17.88 -9.57
C TYR A 451 -1.09 17.25 -9.33
N SER A 452 -0.87 16.03 -9.81
CA SER A 452 0.45 15.39 -9.79
C SER A 452 1.47 16.24 -10.54
N LYS A 453 1.10 16.83 -11.69
CA LYS A 453 1.98 17.75 -12.42
C LYS A 453 2.35 19.00 -11.63
N ARG A 454 1.40 19.53 -10.84
CA ARG A 454 1.59 20.71 -10.01
C ARG A 454 2.45 20.45 -8.76
N TYR A 455 2.28 19.30 -8.10
CA TYR A 455 2.89 19.03 -6.79
C TYR A 455 4.07 18.08 -6.82
N LEU A 456 4.15 17.20 -7.81
CA LEU A 456 5.26 16.25 -7.96
C LEU A 456 6.29 16.71 -9.00
N GLY A 457 5.81 17.30 -10.11
CA GLY A 457 6.65 17.83 -11.20
C GLY A 457 7.30 16.78 -12.10
N HIS A 458 7.76 15.65 -11.57
CA HIS A 458 8.38 14.56 -12.36
C HIS A 458 8.36 13.20 -11.64
N PHE A 459 8.54 12.10 -12.39
CA PHE A 459 8.63 10.74 -11.83
C PHE A 459 10.07 10.24 -11.57
N ARG A 460 11.09 11.12 -11.59
CA ARG A 460 12.51 10.72 -11.46
C ARG A 460 12.85 10.00 -10.14
N ASN A 461 12.10 10.30 -9.09
CA ASN A 461 12.28 9.71 -7.76
C ASN A 461 11.34 8.51 -7.54
N HIS A 462 10.55 8.10 -8.54
CA HIS A 462 9.64 6.95 -8.40
C HIS A 462 10.33 5.66 -8.82
N PHE A 463 10.22 4.64 -7.99
CA PHE A 463 10.79 3.32 -8.21
C PHE A 463 10.00 2.51 -9.24
N SER A 464 10.71 1.63 -9.93
CA SER A 464 10.18 0.49 -10.66
C SER A 464 10.31 -0.73 -9.73
N THR A 465 9.19 -1.21 -9.20
CA THR A 465 9.20 -2.21 -8.12
C THR A 465 9.01 -3.62 -8.64
N ILE A 466 9.93 -4.52 -8.29
CA ILE A 466 9.78 -5.95 -8.56
C ILE A 466 9.68 -6.68 -7.22
N GLY A 467 8.62 -7.46 -7.05
CA GLY A 467 8.38 -8.26 -5.86
C GLY A 467 8.37 -9.76 -6.15
N VAL A 468 8.29 -10.53 -5.08
CA VAL A 468 8.20 -12.00 -5.13
C VAL A 468 7.06 -12.50 -4.25
N ASN A 469 6.50 -13.66 -4.58
CA ASN A 469 5.49 -14.32 -3.76
C ASN A 469 5.61 -15.86 -3.82
N GLY A 470 5.26 -16.52 -2.71
CA GLY A 470 5.23 -17.98 -2.61
C GLY A 470 6.61 -18.59 -2.45
N LEU A 471 7.56 -17.91 -1.79
CA LEU A 471 8.92 -18.41 -1.63
C LEU A 471 8.97 -19.65 -0.71
N ASN A 472 8.08 -19.73 0.28
CA ASN A 472 7.89 -20.95 1.06
C ASN A 472 7.45 -22.13 0.18
N GLU A 473 6.39 -21.96 -0.60
CA GLU A 473 5.90 -23.01 -1.49
C GLU A 473 6.86 -23.30 -2.66
N MET A 474 7.70 -22.35 -3.06
CA MET A 474 8.79 -22.59 -4.01
C MET A 474 9.75 -23.65 -3.44
N LEU A 475 10.22 -23.48 -2.20
CA LEU A 475 11.13 -24.43 -1.56
C LEU A 475 10.48 -25.81 -1.39
N ARG A 476 9.22 -25.84 -0.93
CA ARG A 476 8.46 -27.08 -0.77
C ARG A 476 8.30 -27.81 -2.10
N ASN A 477 7.88 -27.10 -3.16
CA ASN A 477 7.73 -27.73 -4.48
C ASN A 477 9.07 -28.17 -5.09
N TYR A 478 10.12 -27.35 -4.95
CA TYR A 478 11.46 -27.62 -5.48
C TYR A 478 12.09 -28.86 -4.83
N SER A 479 11.84 -29.04 -3.53
CA SER A 479 12.45 -30.07 -2.70
C SER A 479 11.60 -31.31 -2.50
N GLU A 480 10.45 -31.42 -3.17
CA GLU A 480 9.46 -32.48 -2.92
C GLU A 480 9.04 -32.55 -1.44
N ASP A 481 8.77 -31.37 -0.88
CA ASP A 481 8.31 -31.13 0.50
C ASP A 481 9.32 -31.52 1.60
N ARG A 482 10.60 -31.69 1.26
CA ARG A 482 11.66 -32.04 2.23
C ARG A 482 12.08 -30.88 3.12
N TYR A 483 12.00 -29.64 2.62
CA TYR A 483 12.32 -28.45 3.39
C TYR A 483 11.47 -27.24 2.96
N ASP A 484 11.28 -26.34 3.91
CA ASP A 484 10.51 -25.11 3.76
C ASP A 484 11.34 -23.89 4.17
N ILE A 485 10.73 -22.71 4.19
CA ILE A 485 11.43 -21.44 4.47
C ILE A 485 11.98 -21.32 5.89
N ALA A 486 11.55 -22.16 6.83
CA ALA A 486 11.98 -22.07 8.22
C ALA A 486 13.18 -22.97 8.56
N THR A 487 13.49 -23.91 7.68
CA THR A 487 14.71 -24.74 7.75
C THR A 487 15.97 -23.92 7.45
N GLU A 488 17.12 -24.33 7.99
CA GLU A 488 18.40 -23.66 7.71
C GLU A 488 18.74 -23.66 6.20
N THR A 489 18.54 -24.80 5.54
CA THR A 489 18.70 -24.93 4.08
C THR A 489 17.77 -23.98 3.33
N GLY A 490 16.49 -23.93 3.71
CA GLY A 490 15.51 -23.04 3.09
C GLY A 490 15.86 -21.57 3.26
N ILE A 491 16.26 -21.14 4.45
CA ILE A 491 16.70 -19.75 4.71
C ILE A 491 17.90 -19.40 3.82
N LYS A 492 18.91 -20.27 3.75
CA LYS A 492 20.10 -20.04 2.92
C LYS A 492 19.75 -19.90 1.44
N MET A 493 18.98 -20.84 0.89
CA MET A 493 18.55 -20.78 -0.51
C MET A 493 17.70 -19.55 -0.81
N SER A 494 16.86 -19.13 0.13
CA SER A 494 16.04 -17.93 0.03
C SER A 494 16.90 -16.67 -0.03
N ILE A 495 17.89 -16.56 0.86
CA ILE A 495 18.84 -15.45 0.90
C ILE A 495 19.63 -15.38 -0.42
N ASP A 496 20.17 -16.50 -0.88
CA ASP A 496 20.93 -16.58 -2.14
C ASP A 496 20.08 -16.09 -3.33
N LEU A 497 18.81 -16.48 -3.39
CA LEU A 497 17.89 -16.05 -4.44
C LEU A 497 17.57 -14.55 -4.35
N LEU A 498 17.27 -14.03 -3.15
CA LEU A 498 16.95 -12.62 -2.95
C LEU A 498 18.17 -11.72 -3.25
N ASP A 499 19.38 -12.14 -2.88
CA ASP A 499 20.61 -11.41 -3.21
C ASP A 499 20.86 -11.40 -4.72
N MET A 500 20.63 -12.53 -5.42
CA MET A 500 20.69 -12.56 -6.89
C MET A 500 19.71 -11.57 -7.54
N ILE A 501 18.47 -11.50 -7.04
CA ILE A 501 17.47 -10.54 -7.52
C ILE A 501 17.94 -9.10 -7.30
N ARG A 502 18.49 -8.78 -6.12
CA ARG A 502 19.03 -7.44 -5.83
C ARG A 502 20.17 -7.06 -6.77
N GLU A 503 21.11 -7.97 -7.02
CA GLU A 503 22.21 -7.71 -7.95
C GLU A 503 21.70 -7.45 -9.38
N ARG A 504 20.70 -8.22 -9.85
CA ARG A 504 20.12 -7.97 -11.18
C ARG A 504 19.40 -6.62 -11.24
N MET A 505 18.71 -6.21 -10.17
CA MET A 505 18.10 -4.87 -10.10
C MET A 505 19.12 -3.74 -10.18
N LYS A 506 20.31 -3.88 -9.56
CA LYS A 506 21.38 -2.87 -9.70
C LYS A 506 21.76 -2.68 -11.17
N VAL A 507 21.90 -3.78 -11.91
CA VAL A 507 22.17 -3.71 -13.35
C VAL A 507 21.03 -3.02 -14.10
N PHE A 508 19.77 -3.26 -13.75
CA PHE A 508 18.64 -2.53 -14.35
C PHE A 508 18.69 -1.02 -14.09
N GLN A 509 19.10 -0.60 -12.89
CA GLN A 509 19.25 0.82 -12.57
C GLN A 509 20.34 1.47 -13.43
N GLU A 510 21.46 0.77 -13.64
CA GLU A 510 22.56 1.24 -14.50
C GLU A 510 22.15 1.30 -15.98
N GLU A 511 21.46 0.28 -16.48
CA GLU A 511 21.00 0.20 -17.87
C GLU A 511 19.96 1.28 -18.22
N THR A 512 18.98 1.50 -17.33
CA THR A 512 17.81 2.34 -17.62
C THR A 512 17.95 3.76 -17.09
N GLY A 513 18.80 3.98 -16.09
CA GLY A 513 18.83 5.23 -15.33
C GLY A 513 17.59 5.43 -14.45
N ASN A 514 16.74 4.44 -14.21
CA ASN A 514 15.60 4.51 -13.28
C ASN A 514 15.91 3.79 -11.96
N LEU A 515 15.19 4.14 -10.90
CA LEU A 515 15.34 3.50 -9.59
C LEU A 515 14.57 2.17 -9.56
N TYR A 516 15.16 1.13 -8.97
CA TYR A 516 14.54 -0.18 -8.79
C TYR A 516 14.65 -0.62 -7.34
N ASN A 517 13.62 -1.33 -6.86
CA ASN A 517 13.63 -1.89 -5.52
C ASN A 517 12.97 -3.27 -5.46
N LEU A 518 13.43 -4.07 -4.49
CA LEU A 518 12.88 -5.37 -4.16
C LEU A 518 11.84 -5.23 -3.05
N GLU A 519 10.60 -5.66 -3.32
CA GLU A 519 9.50 -5.55 -2.36
C GLU A 519 8.96 -6.92 -1.91
N ALA A 520 8.70 -7.04 -0.62
CA ALA A 520 7.86 -8.08 -0.04
C ALA A 520 6.39 -7.68 -0.28
N THR A 521 5.95 -7.77 -1.54
CA THR A 521 4.66 -7.24 -1.97
C THR A 521 3.53 -7.78 -1.07
N PRO A 522 2.59 -6.93 -0.59
CA PRO A 522 1.47 -7.38 0.25
C PRO A 522 0.59 -8.45 -0.43
N ALA A 523 0.56 -8.45 -1.76
CA ALA A 523 -0.03 -9.47 -2.61
C ALA A 523 -1.46 -9.90 -2.22
N GLU A 524 -2.29 -9.00 -1.67
CA GLU A 524 -3.57 -9.32 -1.02
C GLU A 524 -4.45 -10.27 -1.86
N GLY A 525 -4.75 -9.90 -3.11
CA GLY A 525 -5.44 -10.76 -4.07
C GLY A 525 -4.50 -11.62 -4.92
N THR A 526 -3.21 -11.28 -4.98
CA THR A 526 -2.23 -11.97 -5.83
C THR A 526 -1.88 -13.35 -5.28
N THR A 527 -1.79 -13.52 -3.96
CA THR A 527 -1.52 -14.82 -3.33
C THR A 527 -2.58 -15.86 -3.71
N TYR A 528 -3.86 -15.46 -3.68
CA TYR A 528 -4.98 -16.29 -4.10
C TYR A 528 -4.97 -16.55 -5.60
N ARG A 529 -4.71 -15.51 -6.40
CA ARG A 529 -4.70 -15.59 -7.86
C ARG A 529 -3.67 -16.59 -8.37
N PHE A 530 -2.43 -16.52 -7.88
CA PHE A 530 -1.37 -17.45 -8.27
C PHE A 530 -1.75 -18.89 -7.92
N ALA A 531 -2.09 -19.15 -6.66
CA ALA A 531 -2.55 -20.45 -6.17
C ALA A 531 -3.70 -21.04 -7.01
N LYS A 532 -4.73 -20.23 -7.29
CA LYS A 532 -5.89 -20.60 -8.11
C LYS A 532 -5.50 -20.92 -9.56
N GLU A 533 -4.69 -20.09 -10.19
CA GLU A 533 -4.27 -20.29 -11.58
C GLU A 533 -3.33 -21.49 -11.72
N ASP A 534 -2.47 -21.73 -10.74
CA ASP A 534 -1.59 -22.89 -10.73
C ASP A 534 -2.33 -24.19 -10.49
N LYS A 535 -3.32 -24.22 -9.59
CA LYS A 535 -4.15 -25.42 -9.33
C LYS A 535 -4.87 -25.90 -10.60
N LYS A 536 -5.25 -24.99 -11.50
CA LYS A 536 -5.88 -25.33 -12.79
C LYS A 536 -4.91 -26.03 -13.75
N ARG A 537 -3.61 -25.78 -13.63
CA ARG A 537 -2.58 -26.17 -14.61
C ARG A 537 -1.71 -27.32 -14.09
N PHE A 538 -1.53 -27.42 -12.79
CA PHE A 538 -0.58 -28.33 -12.15
C PHE A 538 -1.28 -29.10 -11.01
N ALA A 539 -1.71 -30.33 -11.27
CA ALA A 539 -2.50 -31.12 -10.31
C ALA A 539 -1.73 -31.46 -9.02
N GLY A 540 -0.40 -31.55 -9.08
CA GLY A 540 0.46 -31.94 -7.96
C GLY A 540 1.18 -30.78 -7.27
N ILE A 541 0.89 -29.53 -7.62
CA ILE A 541 1.59 -28.39 -7.02
C ILE A 541 1.17 -28.20 -5.55
N VAL A 542 2.16 -28.08 -4.67
CA VAL A 542 1.98 -27.82 -3.24
C VAL A 542 1.62 -26.36 -3.03
N GLN A 543 0.59 -26.11 -2.23
CA GLN A 543 0.09 -24.78 -1.87
C GLN A 543 -0.30 -24.77 -0.38
N ALA A 544 -0.51 -23.59 0.20
CA ALA A 544 -1.15 -23.45 1.52
C ALA A 544 -2.68 -23.37 1.38
N GLY A 545 -3.40 -23.50 2.48
CA GLY A 545 -4.86 -23.53 2.46
C GLY A 545 -5.44 -24.88 2.04
N SER A 546 -6.77 -24.96 2.05
CA SER A 546 -7.52 -26.16 1.63
C SER A 546 -8.78 -25.80 0.84
N GLY A 547 -9.29 -26.77 0.07
CA GLY A 547 -10.51 -26.61 -0.72
C GLY A 547 -10.44 -25.44 -1.71
N GLU A 548 -11.32 -24.46 -1.53
CA GLU A 548 -11.37 -23.22 -2.32
C GLU A 548 -10.59 -22.05 -1.69
N ASN A 549 -10.10 -22.19 -0.46
CA ASN A 549 -9.38 -21.18 0.32
C ASN A 549 -7.86 -21.39 0.25
N ILE A 550 -7.36 -21.78 -0.93
CA ILE A 550 -5.94 -21.98 -1.21
C ILE A 550 -5.20 -20.66 -1.37
N TYR A 551 -3.93 -20.59 -1.03
CA TYR A 551 -3.11 -19.39 -1.23
C TYR A 551 -1.61 -19.74 -1.27
N TYR A 552 -0.79 -18.79 -1.68
CA TYR A 552 0.65 -18.81 -1.46
C TYR A 552 1.07 -17.89 -0.33
N THR A 553 2.03 -18.33 0.47
CA THR A 553 2.57 -17.56 1.59
C THR A 553 3.17 -16.26 1.07
N ASN A 554 2.88 -15.15 1.75
CA ASN A 554 3.25 -13.83 1.26
C ASN A 554 4.78 -13.68 1.15
N SER A 555 5.29 -13.19 0.02
CA SER A 555 6.74 -12.95 -0.16
C SER A 555 7.63 -14.11 0.32
N SER A 556 8.45 -13.86 1.35
CA SER A 556 9.32 -14.81 2.06
C SER A 556 8.93 -14.95 3.54
N GLN A 557 7.64 -14.78 3.87
CA GLN A 557 7.13 -14.93 5.22
C GLN A 557 7.12 -16.41 5.64
N LEU A 558 7.08 -16.65 6.95
CA LEU A 558 6.78 -17.98 7.49
C LEU A 558 5.36 -18.43 7.12
N PRO A 559 5.10 -19.76 7.03
CA PRO A 559 3.74 -20.28 6.92
C PRO A 559 2.85 -19.77 8.05
N ALA A 560 1.57 -19.48 7.77
CA ALA A 560 0.66 -18.86 8.74
C ALA A 560 0.49 -19.68 10.04
N GLY A 561 0.55 -21.01 9.95
CA GLY A 561 0.42 -21.94 11.07
C GLY A 561 1.74 -22.38 11.72
N TYR A 562 2.87 -21.73 11.41
CA TYR A 562 4.20 -22.26 11.74
C TYR A 562 4.53 -22.24 13.25
N THR A 563 4.38 -21.10 13.93
CA THR A 563 4.73 -20.93 15.35
C THR A 563 3.84 -19.89 16.02
N ASP A 564 3.65 -20.04 17.33
CA ASP A 564 3.02 -19.07 18.25
C ASP A 564 4.06 -18.26 19.04
N ASP A 565 5.35 -18.54 18.86
CA ASP A 565 6.44 -17.75 19.45
C ASP A 565 6.82 -16.56 18.54
N PRO A 566 6.53 -15.31 18.95
CA PRO A 566 6.88 -14.14 18.17
C PRO A 566 8.40 -13.94 18.06
N PHE A 567 9.20 -14.27 19.08
CA PHE A 567 10.65 -14.09 19.05
C PHE A 567 11.33 -15.12 18.15
N TYR A 568 10.84 -16.37 18.16
CA TYR A 568 11.30 -17.37 17.21
C TYR A 568 10.95 -16.97 15.77
N ALA A 569 9.76 -16.42 15.54
CA ALA A 569 9.38 -15.91 14.22
C ALA A 569 10.28 -14.74 13.78
N LEU A 570 10.58 -13.80 14.70
CA LEU A 570 11.50 -12.69 14.48
C LEU A 570 12.91 -13.19 14.10
N GLU A 571 13.45 -14.16 14.84
CA GLU A 571 14.76 -14.77 14.58
C GLU A 571 14.84 -15.37 13.18
N LYS A 572 13.83 -16.16 12.79
CA LYS A 572 13.78 -16.80 11.47
C LYS A 572 13.59 -15.81 10.31
N GLN A 573 13.00 -14.65 10.58
CA GLN A 573 12.63 -13.68 9.55
C GLN A 573 13.60 -12.50 9.45
N ASP A 574 14.41 -12.20 10.48
CA ASP A 574 15.28 -11.03 10.53
C ASP A 574 16.17 -10.89 9.28
N ALA A 575 16.91 -11.95 8.96
CA ALA A 575 17.83 -11.96 7.83
C ALA A 575 17.09 -11.85 6.48
N LEU A 576 15.93 -12.49 6.33
CA LEU A 576 15.15 -12.50 5.10
C LEU A 576 14.49 -11.14 4.84
N GLN A 577 13.84 -10.58 5.86
CA GLN A 577 13.16 -9.29 5.73
C GLN A 577 14.15 -8.15 5.48
N SER A 578 15.37 -8.26 6.01
CA SER A 578 16.45 -7.29 5.75
C SER A 578 16.99 -7.31 4.31
N LYS A 579 16.60 -8.29 3.46
CA LYS A 579 17.00 -8.31 2.04
C LYS A 579 16.15 -7.40 1.16
N TYR A 580 14.96 -7.03 1.59
CA TYR A 580 14.08 -6.16 0.80
C TYR A 580 14.55 -4.71 0.89
N THR A 581 14.83 -4.10 -0.26
CA THR A 581 15.28 -2.70 -0.35
C THR A 581 14.13 -1.73 -0.61
N GLY A 582 12.95 -2.26 -0.93
CA GLY A 582 11.70 -1.52 -1.06
C GLY A 582 10.87 -1.66 0.20
N GLY A 583 9.69 -2.28 0.08
CA GLY A 583 8.78 -2.46 1.20
C GLY A 583 8.82 -3.85 1.84
N THR A 584 8.98 -3.90 3.16
CA THR A 584 8.83 -5.12 3.98
C THR A 584 8.20 -4.79 5.33
N VAL A 585 7.54 -5.77 5.95
CA VAL A 585 7.07 -5.72 7.34
C VAL A 585 6.85 -7.14 7.84
N LEU A 586 7.16 -7.37 9.11
CA LEU A 586 6.71 -8.55 9.84
C LEU A 586 5.48 -8.18 10.68
N HIS A 587 4.37 -8.86 10.41
CA HIS A 587 3.14 -8.68 11.18
C HIS A 587 3.09 -9.69 12.32
N LEU A 588 3.08 -9.20 13.55
CA LEU A 588 2.87 -10.03 14.72
C LEU A 588 1.37 -10.13 15.02
N TYR A 589 0.71 -11.09 14.39
CA TYR A 589 -0.70 -11.39 14.59
C TYR A 589 -0.93 -12.06 15.95
N MET A 590 -1.41 -11.29 16.92
CA MET A 590 -1.67 -11.75 18.29
C MET A 590 -3.03 -12.42 18.39
N ASP A 591 -3.20 -13.29 19.38
CA ASP A 591 -4.43 -14.05 19.67
C ASP A 591 -5.55 -13.18 20.26
N GLU A 592 -5.18 -12.11 20.95
CA GLU A 592 -6.09 -11.13 21.53
C GLU A 592 -5.35 -9.81 21.81
N ARG A 593 -6.04 -8.85 22.43
CA ARG A 593 -5.39 -7.62 22.91
C ARG A 593 -4.33 -7.96 23.96
N LEU A 594 -3.22 -7.24 23.92
CA LEU A 594 -2.18 -7.33 24.95
C LEU A 594 -2.71 -6.76 26.28
N GLU A 595 -2.19 -7.28 27.39
CA GLU A 595 -2.64 -6.97 28.76
C GLU A 595 -2.75 -5.46 29.03
N ASN A 596 -1.74 -4.69 28.64
CA ASN A 596 -1.70 -3.23 28.78
C ASN A 596 -0.62 -2.61 27.87
N GLY A 597 -0.62 -1.28 27.75
CA GLY A 597 0.37 -0.55 26.96
C GLY A 597 1.81 -0.74 27.45
N ARG A 598 2.04 -0.92 28.75
CA ARG A 598 3.38 -1.15 29.30
C ARG A 598 3.99 -2.47 28.82
N SER A 599 3.23 -3.57 28.86
CA SER A 599 3.66 -4.87 28.33
C SER A 599 3.91 -4.80 26.82
N CYS A 600 3.06 -4.09 26.08
CA CYS A 600 3.25 -3.84 24.65
C CYS A 600 4.52 -3.04 24.35
N LYS A 601 4.77 -1.97 25.12
CA LYS A 601 5.98 -1.15 25.04
C LYS A 601 7.24 -1.98 25.23
N SER A 602 7.31 -2.76 26.31
CA SER A 602 8.48 -3.61 26.60
C SER A 602 8.71 -4.63 25.49
N PHE A 603 7.64 -5.24 24.98
CA PHE A 603 7.72 -6.18 23.87
C PHE A 603 8.28 -5.55 22.59
N VAL A 604 7.70 -4.42 22.15
CA VAL A 604 8.14 -3.71 20.94
C VAL A 604 9.57 -3.20 21.11
N LYS A 605 9.91 -2.58 22.24
CA LYS A 605 11.27 -2.13 22.54
C LYS A 605 12.28 -3.26 22.43
N THR A 606 11.96 -4.43 22.98
CA THR A 606 12.82 -5.62 22.94
C THR A 606 12.98 -6.13 21.51
N ALA A 607 11.90 -6.24 20.75
CA ALA A 607 11.96 -6.68 19.36
C ALA A 607 12.82 -5.72 18.52
N LEU A 608 12.56 -4.42 18.59
CA LEU A 608 13.28 -3.43 17.78
C LEU A 608 14.75 -3.28 18.21
N SER A 609 15.09 -3.56 19.46
CA SER A 609 16.49 -3.46 19.95
C SER A 609 17.35 -4.68 19.56
N ASN A 610 16.73 -5.86 19.45
CA ASN A 610 17.46 -7.12 19.22
C ASN A 610 17.46 -7.58 17.75
N PHE A 611 16.52 -7.10 16.93
CA PHE A 611 16.41 -7.46 15.53
C PHE A 611 16.67 -6.26 14.62
N ARG A 612 17.14 -6.54 13.40
CA ARG A 612 17.47 -5.54 12.38
C ARG A 612 16.33 -5.32 11.39
N LEU A 613 15.32 -6.19 11.39
CA LEU A 613 14.16 -6.09 10.50
C LEU A 613 13.60 -4.67 10.47
N PRO A 614 13.24 -4.15 9.29
CA PRO A 614 12.98 -2.72 9.20
C PRO A 614 11.63 -2.26 9.72
N TYR A 615 10.60 -3.11 9.62
CA TYR A 615 9.25 -2.79 10.07
C TYR A 615 8.62 -3.94 10.85
N LEU A 616 7.95 -3.54 11.92
CA LEU A 616 7.17 -4.42 12.77
C LEU A 616 5.77 -3.85 12.97
N THR A 617 4.76 -4.70 13.03
CA THR A 617 3.47 -4.34 13.65
C THR A 617 3.10 -5.34 14.73
N VAL A 618 2.43 -4.87 15.78
CA VAL A 618 1.69 -5.72 16.71
C VAL A 618 0.23 -5.65 16.30
N THR A 619 -0.42 -6.80 16.11
CA THR A 619 -1.74 -6.89 15.48
C THR A 619 -2.65 -7.82 16.26
N PRO A 620 -3.32 -7.30 17.30
CA PRO A 620 -4.39 -8.01 17.99
C PRO A 620 -5.53 -8.38 17.04
N VAL A 621 -6.09 -9.58 17.20
CA VAL A 621 -7.43 -9.89 16.69
C VAL A 621 -8.47 -9.52 17.75
N PHE A 622 -9.58 -8.95 17.31
CA PHE A 622 -10.68 -8.56 18.17
C PHE A 622 -12.00 -8.63 17.41
N SER A 623 -13.11 -8.63 18.13
CA SER A 623 -14.45 -8.62 17.57
C SER A 623 -15.15 -7.29 17.89
N VAL A 624 -16.11 -6.89 17.06
CA VAL A 624 -16.97 -5.74 17.33
C VAL A 624 -18.43 -6.16 17.21
N CYS A 625 -19.20 -5.91 18.26
CA CYS A 625 -20.65 -6.06 18.27
C CYS A 625 -21.29 -4.71 17.95
N GLU A 626 -22.32 -4.71 17.09
CA GLU A 626 -23.01 -3.48 16.69
C GLU A 626 -23.69 -2.76 17.87
N ASP A 627 -24.08 -3.50 18.92
CA ASP A 627 -24.76 -2.95 20.10
C ASP A 627 -23.81 -2.73 21.30
N HIS A 628 -22.78 -3.57 21.44
CA HIS A 628 -21.93 -3.62 22.65
C HIS A 628 -20.47 -3.21 22.41
N GLY A 629 -20.10 -2.84 21.18
CA GLY A 629 -18.78 -2.33 20.84
C GLY A 629 -17.68 -3.40 20.87
N TYR A 630 -16.50 -3.01 21.32
CA TYR A 630 -15.28 -3.82 21.29
C TYR A 630 -15.38 -5.09 22.15
N LEU A 631 -14.93 -6.22 21.59
CA LEU A 631 -14.82 -7.53 22.24
C LEU A 631 -13.40 -8.08 22.09
N ASN A 632 -12.84 -8.59 23.17
CA ASN A 632 -11.48 -9.10 23.18
C ASN A 632 -11.36 -10.46 22.48
N GLY A 633 -10.40 -10.58 21.55
CA GLY A 633 -10.18 -11.79 20.76
C GLY A 633 -11.25 -12.04 19.69
N GLU A 634 -11.10 -13.15 18.98
CA GLU A 634 -12.08 -13.59 17.98
C GLU A 634 -13.32 -14.20 18.66
N GLN A 635 -14.46 -13.51 18.55
CA GLN A 635 -15.73 -13.96 19.13
C GLN A 635 -16.84 -13.93 18.08
N PRO A 636 -17.18 -15.05 17.41
CA PRO A 636 -18.17 -15.06 16.34
C PRO A 636 -19.55 -14.52 16.75
N CYS A 637 -19.94 -14.73 18.01
CA CYS A 637 -21.17 -14.19 18.59
C CYS A 637 -20.86 -13.35 19.84
N CYS A 638 -21.62 -12.27 20.04
CA CYS A 638 -21.48 -11.41 21.19
C CYS A 638 -21.90 -12.15 22.47
N PRO A 639 -21.08 -12.15 23.53
CA PRO A 639 -21.40 -12.85 24.78
C PRO A 639 -22.55 -12.19 25.56
N GLN A 640 -22.90 -10.94 25.22
CA GLN A 640 -23.94 -10.16 25.90
C GLN A 640 -25.31 -10.31 25.22
N CYS A 641 -25.39 -10.28 23.88
CA CYS A 641 -26.65 -10.34 23.14
C CYS A 641 -26.82 -11.53 22.20
N GLY A 642 -25.78 -12.34 21.98
CA GLY A 642 -25.80 -13.50 21.10
C GLY A 642 -25.81 -13.18 19.59
N GLN A 643 -25.80 -11.90 19.19
CA GLN A 643 -25.72 -11.50 17.77
C GLN A 643 -24.35 -11.79 17.17
N ASP A 644 -24.30 -11.97 15.85
CA ASP A 644 -23.06 -12.11 15.10
C ASP A 644 -22.17 -10.86 15.28
N THR A 645 -20.87 -11.07 15.39
CA THR A 645 -19.89 -9.97 15.49
C THR A 645 -19.07 -9.86 14.22
N GLN A 646 -18.42 -8.70 14.06
CA GLN A 646 -17.40 -8.53 13.04
C GLN A 646 -16.03 -8.81 13.67
N VAL A 647 -15.34 -9.85 13.20
CA VAL A 647 -13.94 -10.12 13.57
C VAL A 647 -13.03 -9.20 12.77
N TRP A 648 -12.20 -8.40 13.44
CA TRP A 648 -11.28 -7.43 12.87
C TRP A 648 -9.83 -7.85 13.08
N THR A 649 -9.04 -7.72 12.02
CA THR A 649 -7.58 -7.86 12.04
C THR A 649 -6.98 -7.17 10.81
N ARG A 650 -5.66 -7.18 10.65
CA ARG A 650 -5.04 -6.72 9.40
C ARG A 650 -5.15 -7.80 8.34
N VAL A 651 -5.68 -7.45 7.17
CA VAL A 651 -5.68 -8.38 6.02
C VAL A 651 -4.24 -8.65 5.55
N MET A 652 -3.48 -7.57 5.39
CA MET A 652 -2.06 -7.57 5.06
C MET A 652 -1.33 -6.34 5.55
N GLY A 653 -2.05 -5.30 6.00
CA GLY A 653 -1.42 -4.03 6.33
C GLY A 653 -2.34 -2.94 6.84
N TYR A 654 -3.64 -3.12 6.73
CA TYR A 654 -4.66 -2.22 7.25
C TYR A 654 -5.80 -3.06 7.82
N HIS A 655 -6.53 -2.50 8.77
CA HIS A 655 -7.61 -3.20 9.45
C HIS A 655 -8.85 -3.31 8.58
N ARG A 656 -9.37 -4.54 8.45
CA ARG A 656 -10.67 -4.83 7.84
C ARG A 656 -11.33 -6.00 8.56
N PRO A 657 -12.67 -6.10 8.53
CA PRO A 657 -13.33 -7.26 9.07
C PRO A 657 -13.02 -8.48 8.18
N VAL A 658 -12.78 -9.64 8.79
CA VAL A 658 -12.45 -10.92 8.13
C VAL A 658 -13.52 -11.30 7.11
N SER A 659 -14.77 -10.90 7.33
CA SER A 659 -15.88 -11.08 6.38
C SER A 659 -15.59 -10.47 5.00
N SER A 660 -14.83 -9.37 4.94
CA SER A 660 -14.45 -8.65 3.71
C SER A 660 -13.22 -9.25 3.00
N PHE A 661 -12.52 -10.20 3.62
CA PHE A 661 -11.31 -10.77 3.02
C PHE A 661 -11.66 -11.63 1.80
N ASN A 662 -10.73 -11.68 0.83
CA ASN A 662 -10.82 -12.68 -0.25
C ASN A 662 -10.63 -14.11 0.28
N ARG A 663 -10.95 -15.10 -0.56
CA ARG A 663 -10.89 -16.53 -0.19
C ARG A 663 -9.52 -16.99 0.28
N GLY A 664 -8.44 -16.54 -0.37
CA GLY A 664 -7.08 -16.88 0.03
C GLY A 664 -6.73 -16.31 1.40
N LYS A 665 -7.10 -15.04 1.66
CA LYS A 665 -6.88 -14.40 2.97
C LYS A 665 -7.75 -14.96 4.08
N LYS A 666 -8.95 -15.47 3.77
CA LYS A 666 -9.74 -16.26 4.71
C LYS A 666 -9.07 -17.60 5.03
N GLY A 667 -8.47 -18.26 4.03
CA GLY A 667 -7.65 -19.45 4.23
C GLY A 667 -6.44 -19.17 5.13
N GLU A 668 -5.70 -18.10 4.84
CA GLU A 668 -4.54 -17.68 5.63
C GLU A 668 -4.93 -17.34 7.08
N HIS A 669 -6.04 -16.64 7.30
CA HIS A 669 -6.58 -16.37 8.64
C HIS A 669 -6.94 -17.67 9.37
N GLY A 670 -7.68 -18.58 8.71
CA GLY A 670 -8.13 -19.83 9.32
C GLY A 670 -7.01 -20.82 9.66
N GLU A 671 -5.88 -20.78 8.95
CA GLU A 671 -4.70 -21.59 9.27
C GLU A 671 -3.76 -20.94 10.29
N ARG A 672 -4.01 -19.67 10.64
CA ARG A 672 -3.05 -18.88 11.41
C ARG A 672 -2.91 -19.41 12.83
N LYS A 673 -1.65 -19.69 13.21
CA LYS A 673 -1.29 -19.85 14.60
C LYS A 673 -0.93 -18.46 15.15
N HIS A 674 -1.82 -17.90 15.96
CA HIS A 674 -1.61 -16.59 16.56
C HIS A 674 -0.46 -16.60 17.56
N PHE A 675 0.29 -15.49 17.63
CA PHE A 675 1.34 -15.32 18.62
C PHE A 675 0.74 -15.11 20.00
N SER A 676 1.33 -15.75 21.01
CA SER A 676 0.91 -15.60 22.40
C SER A 676 2.09 -15.22 23.29
N LEU A 677 1.92 -14.16 24.09
CA LEU A 677 2.92 -13.74 25.08
C LEU A 677 2.83 -14.56 26.38
N LYS A 678 1.79 -15.39 26.56
CA LYS A 678 1.50 -16.09 27.82
C LYS A 678 2.27 -17.40 28.00
N ALA A 679 3.07 -17.83 27.01
CA ALA A 679 3.48 -19.23 26.91
C ALA A 679 4.93 -19.51 26.45
N ASN A 680 5.92 -18.62 26.64
CA ASN A 680 7.27 -18.89 26.11
C ASN A 680 8.47 -18.88 27.10
N PRO A 681 9.24 -19.99 27.19
CA PRO A 681 10.49 -20.10 27.97
C PRO A 681 11.71 -19.45 27.29
N HIS A 682 11.58 -18.96 26.05
CA HIS A 682 12.62 -18.24 25.30
C HIS A 682 12.55 -16.72 25.42
N LEU A 683 11.57 -16.20 26.17
CA LEU A 683 11.57 -14.80 26.59
C LEU A 683 12.85 -14.60 27.42
N PRO A 684 13.74 -13.64 27.09
CA PRO A 684 14.62 -13.12 28.12
C PRO A 684 13.69 -12.70 29.26
N LEU A 685 13.75 -13.41 30.39
CA LEU A 685 13.02 -13.04 31.59
C LEU A 685 13.47 -11.62 31.91
N PHE A 686 12.56 -10.68 31.67
CA PHE A 686 12.80 -9.25 31.88
C PHE A 686 12.97 -9.03 33.39
N GLU A 687 14.19 -8.71 33.83
CA GLU A 687 14.44 -7.99 35.08
C GLU A 687 14.40 -6.48 34.81
#